data_AF-A0A2V9TTC3-F1
#
_entry.id   AF-A0A2V9TTC3-F1
#
_cell.length_a   1.000
_cell.length_b   1.000
_cell.length_c   1.000
_cell.angle_alpha   90.00
_cell.angle_beta   90.00
_cell.angle_gamma   90.00
#
_symmetry.space_group_name_H-M   'P 1'
#
loop_
_entity.id
_entity.type
_entity.pdbx_description
1 polymer ?
#
loop_
_entity_poly.entity_id
_entity_poly.type
_entity_poly.pdbx_seq_one_letter_code
_entity_poly.pdbx_strand_id
1 'polypeptide(L)'
;PAALAAVVAGVNTLHNFLKKPMIRVGPRVPVTIKPGSPPQVTFPAQNGFPTLHALGPQDYAVIYNINPAYQAGIDGSGTTIAVVGRSNINVQDVTDFRNAFGLSFNPPQVIIDGPDPGDLGGGEEFEAVLDNTWSGALAPNSNVKFVVSAITNTTDGVDLSEVYIVDNNLADIMTESFGSCEAAHTSAEISAAGALAEQAAAQGITYTVSSGDTGAEGCDNLSEIVATGAVSVNFLASTPFNVAVGGTIFNEGTQSGKYWSSSLPLAETALSYIPENVWNESCTVSQCGSQNANIAAGGGGASSFFSKPSWQSGVSGIPTDGKRDMPDVSLTAALHDPYLVCFEFSCEQNFIYLVGGTSASSPSFAGIMALVDQKMGSRQGQANYVLYRLAAAETLSQCNASNTTTLPAASCVFNDVTKGNNVVPGEIGTQYQSGVGYDLASGLGSVNVSNLVNNWNTVIFRPTSTTLNLSPTTNISHGQSVTVTASVTPNSGTGTPTGDVSLTAQTGSSSSGQTLVDSFSLTSGSINLPTHLLPGGTNYTVTAHYAGDATFGGSDSGPVTVTVLPESSTTTTSVLAFDLGGNSLPLSNVPYGNFVYLRADVAGSSGQGFPSGSVNFNDSAGSVPGNPFVLNSEGNTATPNFVLTLPAGQNSISASYGGDASFKPSSSTAVSVTIAKGSTATVLTSSSSSVGQGSSVTLTTTVNTNSLGDAPGGTVTFFSGTTQLGSAPAFGGFNSRTGIVNATASLTTSQLPNGQDSITAQYGGDQNYSVSTSAAITVTVQPDFAFSGSAPSISTSPGGSGTLTLTITGQTGYNSTISFTSASCAGLPRESKCGFNPPSVAGSGTTTLTVTTTAPTAAALNGSGWWATGAGFTVAAVFLCGIPRKRRWSAVASFIVTAFLMTGVGCGGGGGGGGGGGDPGTPRGSYTVVVTATGGALSHTVNFTLNVQ
;
A
#
# COMPACT_ATOMS: atom_id res chain seq x y z
N PRO A 1 2.11 -39.90 -10.49
CA PRO A 1 2.31 -41.20 -11.16
C PRO A 1 2.07 -42.36 -10.19
N ALA A 2 1.64 -43.54 -10.65
CA ALA A 2 1.38 -44.68 -9.74
C ALA A 2 2.62 -45.07 -8.90
N ALA A 3 3.82 -44.95 -9.47
CA ALA A 3 5.10 -45.20 -8.78
C ALA A 3 5.41 -44.22 -7.62
N LEU A 4 4.74 -43.07 -7.55
CA LEU A 4 4.93 -42.08 -6.48
C LEU A 4 3.88 -42.18 -5.35
N ALA A 5 2.83 -42.99 -5.52
CA ALA A 5 1.70 -43.04 -4.58
C ALA A 5 2.05 -43.56 -3.17
N ALA A 6 3.24 -44.17 -3.00
CA ALA A 6 3.74 -44.63 -1.71
C ALA A 6 4.65 -43.61 -0.99
N VAL A 7 5.02 -42.51 -1.66
CA VAL A 7 5.98 -41.50 -1.14
C VAL A 7 5.52 -40.05 -1.32
N VAL A 8 4.38 -39.81 -1.97
CA VAL A 8 3.75 -38.50 -2.13
C VAL A 8 2.32 -38.61 -1.62
N ALA A 9 2.03 -38.03 -0.45
CA ALA A 9 0.68 -37.95 0.11
C ALA A 9 -0.24 -37.03 -0.72
N GLY A 10 0.34 -35.97 -1.28
CA GLY A 10 -0.31 -35.04 -2.21
C GLY A 10 0.69 -33.99 -2.68
N VAL A 11 0.22 -33.02 -3.44
CA VAL A 11 0.94 -31.76 -3.66
C VAL A 11 0.21 -30.72 -2.81
N ASN A 12 0.92 -30.05 -1.89
CA ASN A 12 0.30 -29.13 -0.94
C ASN A 12 -0.46 -28.03 -1.69
N THR A 13 0.23 -27.29 -2.55
CA THR A 13 -0.36 -26.17 -3.27
C THR A 13 0.11 -26.13 -4.73
N LEU A 14 -0.82 -25.76 -5.63
CA LEU A 14 -0.58 -25.47 -7.05
C LEU A 14 -1.41 -24.25 -7.48
N HIS A 15 -1.74 -23.39 -6.52
CA HIS A 15 -2.65 -22.26 -6.63
C HIS A 15 -2.06 -21.08 -5.84
N ASN A 16 -2.64 -19.89 -6.06
CA ASN A 16 -2.32 -18.68 -5.32
C ASN A 16 -3.54 -18.19 -4.52
N PHE A 17 -4.30 -19.12 -3.95
CA PHE A 17 -5.36 -18.77 -3.01
C PHE A 17 -4.73 -18.37 -1.68
N LEU A 18 -5.13 -17.21 -1.17
CA LEU A 18 -4.53 -16.60 0.00
C LEU A 18 -5.44 -16.76 1.22
N LYS A 19 -4.84 -17.15 2.35
CA LYS A 19 -5.42 -17.03 3.69
C LYS A 19 -5.69 -15.56 4.00
N LYS A 20 -6.62 -15.29 4.90
CA LYS A 20 -7.01 -13.92 5.30
C LYS A 20 -6.73 -13.68 6.78
N PRO A 21 -6.31 -12.46 7.17
CA PRO A 21 -6.35 -12.01 8.57
C PRO A 21 -7.73 -12.19 9.19
N MET A 22 -7.81 -12.65 10.44
CA MET A 22 -9.07 -12.82 11.21
C MET A 22 -9.35 -11.58 12.08
N ILE A 23 -9.22 -10.42 11.46
CA ILE A 23 -9.19 -9.12 12.13
C ILE A 23 -10.50 -8.33 11.99
N ARG A 24 -10.92 -7.71 13.10
CA ARG A 24 -12.02 -6.73 13.11
C ARG A 24 -11.53 -5.34 13.52
N VAL A 25 -11.20 -4.52 12.54
CA VAL A 25 -10.72 -3.14 12.72
C VAL A 25 -11.90 -2.20 13.05
N GLY A 26 -11.81 -1.53 14.20
CA GLY A 26 -12.70 -0.46 14.64
C GLY A 26 -12.21 0.94 14.22
N PRO A 27 -12.90 2.01 14.65
CA PRO A 27 -12.47 3.38 14.36
C PRO A 27 -11.22 3.76 15.16
N ARG A 28 -10.41 4.69 14.62
CA ARG A 28 -9.38 5.37 15.42
C ARG A 28 -9.97 6.48 16.27
N VAL A 29 -9.44 6.66 17.47
CA VAL A 29 -9.90 7.62 18.47
C VAL A 29 -8.76 8.55 18.92
N PRO A 30 -9.04 9.84 19.17
CA PRO A 30 -8.03 10.79 19.63
C PRO A 30 -7.63 10.51 21.09
N VAL A 31 -6.33 10.45 21.35
CA VAL A 31 -5.74 10.18 22.68
C VAL A 31 -4.59 11.14 22.95
N THR A 32 -4.40 11.56 24.21
CA THR A 32 -3.15 12.24 24.59
C THR A 32 -2.12 11.20 24.98
N ILE A 33 -1.12 10.98 24.13
CA ILE A 33 -0.03 10.03 24.43
C ILE A 33 1.16 10.79 25.01
N LYS A 34 1.68 10.28 26.13
CA LYS A 34 2.90 10.78 26.79
C LYS A 34 3.78 9.58 27.11
N PRO A 35 5.03 9.50 26.62
CA PRO A 35 5.90 8.36 26.90
C PRO A 35 6.02 8.08 28.41
N GLY A 36 5.82 6.83 28.82
CA GLY A 36 5.83 6.42 30.22
C GLY A 36 4.62 6.88 31.05
N SER A 37 3.51 7.23 30.42
CA SER A 37 2.22 7.52 31.08
C SER A 37 1.11 6.98 30.19
N PRO A 38 0.43 5.87 30.55
CA PRO A 38 -0.47 5.23 29.61
C PRO A 38 -1.63 6.15 29.18
N PRO A 39 -2.10 6.03 27.93
CA PRO A 39 -3.17 6.86 27.41
C PRO A 39 -4.47 6.57 28.16
N GLN A 40 -5.45 7.47 28.05
CA GLN A 40 -6.79 7.16 28.56
C GLN A 40 -7.41 6.06 27.69
N VAL A 41 -7.67 4.88 28.28
CA VAL A 41 -8.31 3.75 27.59
C VAL A 41 -9.84 3.81 27.63
N THR A 42 -10.44 4.62 28.51
CA THR A 42 -11.89 4.88 28.54
C THR A 42 -12.23 6.14 27.74
N PHE A 43 -13.07 5.99 26.71
CA PHE A 43 -13.50 7.06 25.82
C PHE A 43 -14.93 7.51 26.16
N PRO A 44 -15.18 8.82 26.36
CA PRO A 44 -16.51 9.32 26.66
C PRO A 44 -17.44 9.19 25.45
N ALA A 45 -18.75 9.08 25.71
CA ALA A 45 -19.79 9.06 24.69
C ALA A 45 -19.65 10.20 23.66
N GLN A 46 -19.60 9.84 22.37
CA GLN A 46 -19.44 10.78 21.25
C GLN A 46 -20.38 10.41 20.10
N ASN A 47 -20.92 11.41 19.40
CA ASN A 47 -21.75 11.26 18.19
C ASN A 47 -22.95 10.29 18.28
N GLY A 48 -23.44 10.00 19.50
CA GLY A 48 -24.55 9.07 19.75
C GLY A 48 -24.11 7.65 20.18
N PHE A 49 -22.81 7.36 20.17
CA PHE A 49 -22.25 6.14 20.76
C PHE A 49 -22.07 6.29 22.28
N PRO A 50 -22.19 5.21 23.07
CA PRO A 50 -21.99 5.23 24.52
C PRO A 50 -20.52 5.47 24.89
N THR A 51 -20.24 5.55 26.20
CA THR A 51 -18.87 5.42 26.72
C THR A 51 -18.31 4.06 26.28
N LEU A 52 -17.06 4.03 25.84
CA LEU A 52 -16.35 2.84 25.40
C LEU A 52 -15.16 2.59 26.34
N HIS A 53 -14.98 1.36 26.81
CA HIS A 53 -13.82 0.95 27.60
C HIS A 53 -12.91 0.10 26.71
N ALA A 54 -11.75 0.62 26.31
CA ALA A 54 -10.75 -0.17 25.58
C ALA A 54 -9.73 -0.79 26.54
N LEU A 55 -8.99 -1.77 26.06
CA LEU A 55 -8.07 -2.58 26.87
C LEU A 55 -6.63 -2.09 26.74
N GLY A 56 -6.06 -1.60 27.84
CA GLY A 56 -4.60 -1.57 28.03
C GLY A 56 -4.07 -2.89 28.60
N PRO A 57 -2.74 -3.14 28.54
CA PRO A 57 -2.13 -4.35 29.10
C PRO A 57 -2.42 -4.57 30.59
N GLN A 58 -2.53 -3.50 31.39
CA GLN A 58 -2.86 -3.61 32.82
C GLN A 58 -4.35 -3.89 33.06
N ASP A 59 -5.25 -3.42 32.19
CA ASP A 59 -6.67 -3.83 32.25
C ASP A 59 -6.75 -5.34 32.07
N TYR A 60 -6.08 -5.86 31.04
CA TYR A 60 -5.96 -7.28 30.78
C TYR A 60 -5.39 -8.05 31.98
N ALA A 61 -4.34 -7.51 32.60
CA ALA A 61 -3.70 -8.10 33.78
C ALA A 61 -4.58 -8.10 35.05
N VAL A 62 -5.53 -7.18 35.16
CA VAL A 62 -6.55 -7.15 36.22
C VAL A 62 -7.68 -8.13 35.91
N ILE A 63 -8.20 -8.11 34.67
CA ILE A 63 -9.34 -8.92 34.25
C ILE A 63 -8.97 -10.40 34.34
N TYR A 64 -7.94 -10.85 33.62
CA TYR A 64 -7.53 -12.26 33.55
C TYR A 64 -6.54 -12.67 34.66
N ASN A 65 -6.42 -11.87 35.73
CA ASN A 65 -5.62 -12.14 36.92
C ASN A 65 -4.15 -12.51 36.60
N ILE A 66 -3.45 -11.66 35.85
CA ILE A 66 -2.02 -11.83 35.53
C ILE A 66 -1.13 -11.21 36.62
N ASN A 67 -1.61 -10.17 37.32
CA ASN A 67 -0.84 -9.42 38.33
C ASN A 67 -0.07 -10.27 39.36
N PRO A 68 -0.62 -11.36 39.94
CA PRO A 68 0.15 -12.23 40.85
C PRO A 68 1.33 -12.94 40.18
N ALA A 69 1.26 -13.27 38.89
CA ALA A 69 2.39 -13.82 38.12
C ALA A 69 3.49 -12.78 37.94
N TYR A 70 3.15 -11.56 37.52
CA TYR A 70 4.12 -10.45 37.42
C TYR A 70 4.80 -10.15 38.78
N GLN A 71 4.05 -10.17 39.88
CA GLN A 71 4.59 -10.00 41.23
C GLN A 71 5.53 -11.12 41.67
N ALA A 72 5.40 -12.32 41.08
CA ALA A 72 6.33 -13.43 41.26
C ALA A 72 7.54 -13.39 40.29
N GLY A 73 7.67 -12.33 39.46
CA GLY A 73 8.70 -12.19 38.44
C GLY A 73 8.46 -13.02 37.18
N ILE A 74 7.22 -13.43 36.93
CA ILE A 74 6.81 -14.20 35.75
C ILE A 74 6.17 -13.22 34.76
N ASP A 75 6.93 -12.81 33.74
CA ASP A 75 6.67 -11.69 32.83
C ASP A 75 7.12 -11.98 31.37
N GLY A 76 7.42 -13.24 31.06
CA GLY A 76 7.91 -13.72 29.77
C GLY A 76 9.44 -13.80 29.68
N SER A 77 10.19 -13.35 30.70
CA SER A 77 11.66 -13.32 30.68
C SER A 77 12.27 -14.68 30.31
N GLY A 78 13.07 -14.70 29.24
CA GLY A 78 13.80 -15.89 28.78
C GLY A 78 13.06 -16.77 27.77
N THR A 79 11.84 -16.40 27.37
CA THR A 79 11.07 -17.09 26.34
C THR A 79 11.14 -16.37 24.98
N THR A 80 10.77 -17.06 23.92
CA THR A 80 10.63 -16.49 22.57
C THR A 80 9.27 -16.82 21.98
N ILE A 81 8.59 -15.81 21.43
CA ILE A 81 7.34 -15.94 20.65
C ILE A 81 7.65 -15.62 19.20
N ALA A 82 7.30 -16.51 18.28
CA ALA A 82 7.31 -16.25 16.84
C ALA A 82 5.90 -15.83 16.37
N VAL A 83 5.84 -14.80 15.53
CA VAL A 83 4.63 -14.30 14.88
C VAL A 83 4.72 -14.59 13.39
N VAL A 84 3.73 -15.30 12.85
CA VAL A 84 3.60 -15.61 11.41
C VAL A 84 3.06 -14.39 10.66
N GLY A 85 3.69 -13.98 9.56
CA GLY A 85 3.22 -12.84 8.75
C GLY A 85 3.53 -12.93 7.25
N ARG A 86 2.93 -12.00 6.50
CA ARG A 86 3.01 -11.89 5.03
C ARG A 86 3.29 -10.46 4.52
N SER A 87 3.12 -9.46 5.38
CA SER A 87 3.44 -8.05 5.13
C SER A 87 4.54 -7.60 6.09
N ASN A 88 5.44 -6.73 5.66
CA ASN A 88 6.26 -5.98 6.59
C ASN A 88 5.40 -5.10 7.50
N ILE A 89 5.99 -4.65 8.61
CA ILE A 89 5.40 -3.70 9.55
C ILE A 89 6.31 -2.50 9.77
N ASN A 90 5.71 -1.36 10.12
CA ASN A 90 6.43 -0.28 10.78
C ASN A 90 6.72 -0.65 12.25
N VAL A 91 7.94 -1.09 12.55
CA VAL A 91 8.36 -1.46 13.93
C VAL A 91 8.23 -0.28 14.92
N GLN A 92 8.18 0.97 14.43
CA GLN A 92 7.93 2.14 15.29
C GLN A 92 6.53 2.11 15.93
N ASP A 93 5.51 1.61 15.25
CA ASP A 93 4.14 1.55 15.79
C ASP A 93 4.06 0.61 17.01
N VAL A 94 4.66 -0.58 16.93
CA VAL A 94 4.78 -1.51 18.07
C VAL A 94 5.61 -0.87 19.20
N THR A 95 6.66 -0.14 18.84
CA THR A 95 7.53 0.57 19.80
C THR A 95 6.78 1.68 20.53
N ASP A 96 5.95 2.45 19.82
CA ASP A 96 5.12 3.52 20.38
C ASP A 96 4.05 3.00 21.32
N PHE A 97 3.40 1.88 20.99
CA PHE A 97 2.46 1.22 21.91
C PHE A 97 3.16 0.86 23.22
N ARG A 98 4.32 0.19 23.15
CA ARG A 98 5.09 -0.20 24.35
C ARG A 98 5.53 1.02 25.16
N ASN A 99 5.97 2.10 24.51
CA ASN A 99 6.36 3.36 25.14
C ASN A 99 5.17 4.09 25.80
N ALA A 100 3.99 4.01 25.19
CA ALA A 100 2.76 4.59 25.75
C ALA A 100 2.39 3.87 27.05
N PHE A 101 2.31 2.53 27.03
CA PHE A 101 1.94 1.71 28.19
C PHE A 101 3.08 1.43 29.18
N GLY A 102 4.29 1.91 28.93
CA GLY A 102 5.43 1.77 29.85
C GLY A 102 5.97 0.33 29.96
N LEU A 103 5.76 -0.49 28.92
CA LEU A 103 6.27 -1.85 28.85
C LEU A 103 7.80 -1.85 28.64
N SER A 104 8.47 -2.95 29.03
CA SER A 104 9.92 -3.10 28.84
C SER A 104 10.33 -3.12 27.36
N PHE A 105 11.58 -2.78 27.07
CA PHE A 105 12.02 -2.52 25.70
C PHE A 105 12.69 -3.75 25.06
N ASN A 106 11.90 -4.54 24.33
CA ASN A 106 12.33 -5.47 23.30
C ASN A 106 11.47 -5.20 22.04
N PRO A 107 11.98 -4.50 21.01
CA PRO A 107 11.26 -4.37 19.74
C PRO A 107 11.22 -5.74 19.02
N PRO A 108 10.18 -6.03 18.23
CA PRO A 108 10.10 -7.28 17.47
C PRO A 108 11.27 -7.40 16.48
N GLN A 109 11.88 -8.59 16.43
CA GLN A 109 12.94 -8.91 15.48
C GLN A 109 12.32 -9.36 14.16
N VAL A 110 12.35 -8.51 13.14
CA VAL A 110 11.86 -8.87 11.79
C VAL A 110 12.86 -9.79 11.11
N ILE A 111 12.37 -10.93 10.61
CA ILE A 111 13.10 -11.96 9.89
C ILE A 111 12.38 -12.19 8.56
N ILE A 112 13.09 -11.94 7.45
CA ILE A 112 12.55 -12.10 6.09
C ILE A 112 13.00 -13.47 5.56
N ASP A 113 12.06 -14.34 5.19
CA ASP A 113 12.37 -15.58 4.45
C ASP A 113 12.34 -15.31 2.94
N GLY A 114 13.49 -15.43 2.29
CA GLY A 114 13.63 -15.23 0.85
C GLY A 114 13.45 -13.77 0.39
N PRO A 115 12.72 -13.54 -0.73
CA PRO A 115 12.41 -12.19 -1.19
C PRO A 115 11.53 -11.41 -0.19
N ASP A 116 11.91 -10.16 0.07
CA ASP A 116 11.13 -9.22 0.88
C ASP A 116 9.77 -8.93 0.19
N PRO A 117 8.61 -9.23 0.82
CA PRO A 117 7.31 -8.87 0.26
C PRO A 117 7.06 -7.35 0.21
N GLY A 118 7.81 -6.59 1.01
CA GLY A 118 7.48 -5.21 1.32
C GLY A 118 6.29 -5.10 2.28
N ASP A 119 5.82 -3.87 2.44
CA ASP A 119 4.57 -3.56 3.11
C ASP A 119 3.41 -3.68 2.11
N LEU A 120 2.44 -4.55 2.42
CA LEU A 120 1.23 -4.78 1.63
C LEU A 120 0.08 -3.83 2.02
N GLY A 121 0.20 -3.17 3.17
CA GLY A 121 -0.75 -2.23 3.73
C GLY A 121 -2.10 -2.83 4.13
N GLY A 122 -2.99 -1.95 4.59
CA GLY A 122 -4.39 -2.31 4.90
C GLY A 122 -4.50 -3.38 5.98
N GLY A 123 -5.34 -4.40 5.75
CA GLY A 123 -5.57 -5.47 6.73
C GLY A 123 -4.36 -6.37 6.99
N GLU A 124 -3.45 -6.51 6.03
CA GLU A 124 -2.27 -7.37 6.16
C GLU A 124 -1.21 -6.75 7.09
N GLU A 125 -0.92 -5.46 6.89
CA GLU A 125 -0.02 -4.71 7.75
C GLU A 125 -0.63 -4.54 9.16
N PHE A 126 -1.92 -4.19 9.23
CA PHE A 126 -2.59 -3.98 10.52
C PHE A 126 -2.58 -5.25 11.37
N GLU A 127 -2.86 -6.41 10.77
CA GLU A 127 -2.80 -7.70 11.46
C GLU A 127 -1.40 -7.99 12.01
N ALA A 128 -0.38 -7.84 11.16
CA ALA A 128 1.00 -8.06 11.58
C ALA A 128 1.40 -7.09 12.72
N VAL A 129 0.91 -5.85 12.73
CA VAL A 129 1.14 -4.90 13.82
C VAL A 129 0.36 -5.31 15.09
N LEU A 130 -0.90 -5.77 14.97
CA LEU A 130 -1.70 -6.29 16.08
C LEU A 130 -1.00 -7.48 16.76
N ASP A 131 -0.63 -8.50 15.99
CA ASP A 131 -0.02 -9.73 16.51
C ASP A 131 1.30 -9.44 17.25
N ASN A 132 2.18 -8.63 16.64
CA ASN A 132 3.45 -8.24 17.27
C ASN A 132 3.25 -7.39 18.53
N THR A 133 2.22 -6.54 18.54
CA THR A 133 1.88 -5.71 19.70
C THR A 133 1.41 -6.56 20.87
N TRP A 134 0.43 -7.45 20.64
CA TRP A 134 -0.25 -8.16 21.72
C TRP A 134 0.44 -9.45 22.17
N SER A 135 1.25 -10.10 21.31
CA SER A 135 2.19 -11.14 21.73
C SER A 135 3.13 -10.64 22.83
N GLY A 136 3.65 -9.42 22.64
CA GLY A 136 4.53 -8.76 23.61
C GLY A 136 3.82 -7.99 24.72
N ALA A 137 2.49 -7.85 24.71
CA ALA A 137 1.77 -7.03 25.69
C ALA A 137 1.61 -7.74 27.05
N LEU A 138 1.31 -9.05 27.02
CA LEU A 138 1.08 -9.87 28.22
C LEU A 138 2.34 -10.62 28.70
N ALA A 139 3.35 -10.70 27.86
CA ALA A 139 4.68 -11.24 28.18
C ALA A 139 5.75 -10.19 27.85
N PRO A 140 5.79 -9.06 28.57
CA PRO A 140 6.60 -7.90 28.19
C PRO A 140 8.11 -8.19 28.06
N ASN A 141 8.66 -9.16 28.80
CA ASN A 141 10.08 -9.53 28.73
C ASN A 141 10.38 -10.75 27.83
N SER A 142 9.38 -11.25 27.07
CA SER A 142 9.62 -12.20 25.99
C SER A 142 10.41 -11.57 24.82
N ASN A 143 11.00 -12.42 23.98
CA ASN A 143 11.55 -12.00 22.69
C ASN A 143 10.49 -12.25 21.61
N VAL A 144 10.05 -11.23 20.89
CA VAL A 144 9.15 -11.39 19.74
C VAL A 144 9.98 -11.46 18.45
N LYS A 145 9.79 -12.52 17.67
CA LYS A 145 10.35 -12.69 16.32
C LYS A 145 9.22 -12.63 15.30
N PHE A 146 9.25 -11.65 14.41
CA PHE A 146 8.29 -11.54 13.33
C PHE A 146 8.86 -12.19 12.07
N VAL A 147 8.25 -13.27 11.59
CA VAL A 147 8.70 -13.97 10.38
C VAL A 147 7.76 -13.62 9.22
N VAL A 148 8.36 -13.15 8.13
CA VAL A 148 7.62 -12.63 6.97
C VAL A 148 8.21 -13.16 5.67
N SER A 149 7.35 -13.67 4.79
CA SER A 149 7.73 -14.31 3.53
C SER A 149 6.90 -13.76 2.37
N ALA A 150 7.51 -13.61 1.19
CA ALA A 150 6.75 -13.23 0.00
C ALA A 150 5.90 -14.37 -0.57
N ILE A 151 4.69 -14.02 -1.01
CA ILE A 151 3.80 -14.91 -1.79
C ILE A 151 4.52 -15.38 -3.05
N THR A 152 4.42 -16.67 -3.37
CA THR A 152 4.85 -17.21 -4.66
C THR A 152 3.65 -17.48 -5.57
N ASN A 153 3.88 -17.83 -6.84
CA ASN A 153 2.80 -18.22 -7.75
C ASN A 153 2.05 -19.50 -7.32
N THR A 154 2.56 -20.24 -6.34
CA THR A 154 2.04 -21.54 -5.92
C THR A 154 1.89 -21.71 -4.41
N THR A 155 2.34 -20.78 -3.58
CA THR A 155 2.38 -20.93 -2.11
C THR A 155 2.10 -19.58 -1.44
N ASP A 156 1.30 -19.59 -0.38
CA ASP A 156 1.03 -18.40 0.43
C ASP A 156 2.30 -18.00 1.21
N GLY A 157 2.53 -16.70 1.39
CA GLY A 157 3.61 -16.19 2.24
C GLY A 157 3.41 -16.55 3.72
N VAL A 158 2.14 -16.74 4.15
CA VAL A 158 1.83 -17.21 5.51
C VAL A 158 2.36 -18.64 5.74
N ASP A 159 2.10 -19.56 4.79
CA ASP A 159 2.57 -20.95 4.87
C ASP A 159 4.11 -21.02 4.90
N LEU A 160 4.78 -20.20 4.09
CA LEU A 160 6.24 -20.13 4.07
C LEU A 160 6.82 -19.60 5.39
N SER A 161 6.17 -18.61 6.00
CA SER A 161 6.56 -18.08 7.31
C SER A 161 6.38 -19.12 8.43
N GLU A 162 5.29 -19.91 8.40
CA GLU A 162 5.07 -21.04 9.33
C GLU A 162 6.18 -22.09 9.18
N VAL A 163 6.41 -22.57 7.94
CA VAL A 163 7.48 -23.53 7.63
C VAL A 163 8.83 -23.03 8.12
N TYR A 164 9.17 -21.77 7.84
CA TYR A 164 10.44 -21.17 8.28
C TYR A 164 10.59 -21.16 9.81
N ILE A 165 9.54 -20.86 10.57
CA ILE A 165 9.57 -20.90 12.04
C ILE A 165 9.81 -22.31 12.56
N VAL A 166 9.11 -23.30 12.00
CA VAL A 166 9.11 -24.69 12.49
C VAL A 166 10.38 -25.43 12.10
N ASP A 167 10.89 -25.27 10.88
CA ASP A 167 12.13 -25.91 10.42
C ASP A 167 13.37 -25.32 11.13
N ASN A 168 13.38 -24.01 11.34
CA ASN A 168 14.46 -23.33 12.08
C ASN A 168 14.25 -23.33 13.61
N ASN A 169 13.15 -23.94 14.11
CA ASN A 169 12.82 -24.08 15.54
C ASN A 169 13.02 -22.76 16.34
N LEU A 170 12.48 -21.66 15.79
CA LEU A 170 12.93 -20.31 16.16
C LEU A 170 12.46 -19.84 17.54
N ALA A 171 11.43 -20.46 18.11
CA ALA A 171 10.71 -19.96 19.26
C ALA A 171 10.18 -21.10 20.14
N ASP A 172 9.70 -20.74 21.33
CA ASP A 172 9.06 -21.67 22.26
C ASP A 172 7.52 -21.67 22.07
N ILE A 173 6.99 -20.53 21.58
CA ILE A 173 5.59 -20.33 21.16
C ILE A 173 5.56 -19.78 19.73
N MET A 174 4.61 -20.23 18.91
CA MET A 174 4.30 -19.66 17.60
C MET A 174 2.83 -19.21 17.58
N THR A 175 2.54 -18.03 17.07
CA THR A 175 1.17 -17.52 16.91
C THR A 175 0.86 -17.16 15.46
N GLU A 176 -0.34 -17.52 15.04
CA GLU A 176 -0.91 -17.17 13.74
C GLU A 176 -2.36 -16.67 13.91
N SER A 177 -2.67 -15.59 13.20
CA SER A 177 -3.98 -14.93 13.22
C SER A 177 -4.70 -14.98 11.86
N PHE A 178 -4.22 -15.82 10.95
CA PHE A 178 -4.81 -16.06 9.63
C PHE A 178 -5.80 -17.22 9.64
N GLY A 179 -6.62 -17.29 8.59
CA GLY A 179 -7.47 -18.45 8.36
C GLY A 179 -8.06 -18.59 6.96
N SER A 180 -8.70 -19.75 6.75
CA SER A 180 -9.43 -20.14 5.55
C SER A 180 -10.47 -21.23 5.86
N CYS A 181 -11.49 -21.33 5.00
CA CYS A 181 -12.55 -22.33 5.02
C CYS A 181 -11.99 -23.77 4.94
N GLU A 182 -12.10 -24.56 6.02
CA GLU A 182 -11.68 -25.97 6.00
C GLU A 182 -12.34 -26.76 4.86
N ALA A 183 -13.63 -26.54 4.61
CA ALA A 183 -14.39 -27.18 3.52
C ALA A 183 -13.93 -26.79 2.09
N ALA A 184 -13.08 -25.77 1.92
CA ALA A 184 -12.51 -25.38 0.63
C ALA A 184 -11.19 -26.10 0.30
N HIS A 185 -10.55 -26.76 1.28
CA HIS A 185 -9.26 -27.41 1.12
C HIS A 185 -9.36 -28.90 0.80
N THR A 186 -8.34 -29.42 0.13
CA THR A 186 -8.18 -30.85 -0.15
C THR A 186 -7.59 -31.59 1.04
N SER A 187 -7.81 -32.90 1.12
CA SER A 187 -7.16 -33.75 2.14
C SER A 187 -5.62 -33.69 2.11
N ALA A 188 -5.01 -33.25 1.00
CA ALA A 188 -3.56 -33.05 0.91
C ALA A 188 -3.10 -31.81 1.68
N GLU A 189 -3.76 -30.67 1.48
CA GLU A 189 -3.51 -29.41 2.22
C GLU A 189 -3.75 -29.60 3.72
N ILE A 190 -4.88 -30.22 4.08
CA ILE A 190 -5.21 -30.54 5.47
C ILE A 190 -4.13 -31.43 6.11
N SER A 191 -3.63 -32.44 5.39
CA SER A 191 -2.56 -33.31 5.90
C SER A 191 -1.22 -32.57 6.03
N ALA A 192 -0.94 -31.60 5.16
CA ALA A 192 0.29 -30.82 5.20
C ALA A 192 0.33 -29.88 6.42
N ALA A 193 -0.72 -29.07 6.66
CA ALA A 193 -0.79 -28.23 7.86
C ALA A 193 -0.90 -29.07 9.15
N GLY A 194 -1.60 -30.21 9.09
CA GLY A 194 -1.62 -31.19 10.18
C GLY A 194 -0.21 -31.65 10.55
N ALA A 195 0.59 -32.07 9.57
CA ALA A 195 1.97 -32.53 9.77
C ALA A 195 2.92 -31.40 10.22
N LEU A 196 2.76 -30.18 9.71
CA LEU A 196 3.60 -29.04 10.11
C LEU A 196 3.34 -28.63 11.56
N ALA A 197 2.08 -28.58 11.98
CA ALA A 197 1.71 -28.37 13.38
C ALA A 197 2.13 -29.54 14.28
N GLU A 198 2.05 -30.80 13.81
CA GLU A 198 2.58 -31.98 14.52
C GLU A 198 4.10 -31.88 14.72
N GLN A 199 4.83 -31.46 13.70
CA GLN A 199 6.28 -31.19 13.72
C GLN A 199 6.64 -30.03 14.67
N ALA A 200 5.82 -28.99 14.76
CA ALA A 200 5.99 -27.90 15.74
C ALA A 200 5.82 -28.42 17.18
N ALA A 201 4.71 -29.12 17.44
CA ALA A 201 4.43 -29.73 18.74
C ALA A 201 5.49 -30.77 19.16
N ALA A 202 5.98 -31.58 18.21
CA ALA A 202 7.02 -32.60 18.41
C ALA A 202 8.40 -32.01 18.72
N GLN A 203 8.62 -30.71 18.49
CA GLN A 203 9.82 -29.95 18.90
C GLN A 203 9.60 -29.11 20.17
N GLY A 204 8.40 -29.22 20.76
CA GLY A 204 8.01 -28.47 21.95
C GLY A 204 7.53 -27.04 21.66
N ILE A 205 7.30 -26.63 20.40
CA ILE A 205 6.72 -25.32 20.09
C ILE A 205 5.23 -25.35 20.43
N THR A 206 4.75 -24.42 21.27
CA THR A 206 3.32 -24.22 21.48
C THR A 206 2.76 -23.38 20.33
N TYR A 207 1.93 -23.96 19.48
CA TYR A 207 1.30 -23.24 18.36
C TYR A 207 -0.09 -22.75 18.76
N THR A 208 -0.37 -21.44 18.65
CA THR A 208 -1.68 -20.82 18.88
C THR A 208 -2.24 -20.27 17.58
N VAL A 209 -3.52 -20.57 17.27
CA VAL A 209 -4.17 -20.10 16.03
C VAL A 209 -5.54 -19.51 16.33
N SER A 210 -5.84 -18.37 15.69
CA SER A 210 -7.17 -17.75 15.73
C SER A 210 -8.26 -18.70 15.20
N SER A 211 -9.36 -18.89 15.94
CA SER A 211 -10.40 -19.84 15.53
C SER A 211 -11.29 -19.35 14.39
N GLY A 212 -11.30 -18.04 14.13
CA GLY A 212 -12.07 -17.37 13.07
C GLY A 212 -13.05 -16.33 13.61
N ASP A 213 -13.60 -15.53 12.70
CA ASP A 213 -14.36 -14.31 13.03
C ASP A 213 -15.79 -14.26 12.48
N THR A 214 -16.21 -15.29 11.75
CA THR A 214 -17.53 -15.40 11.09
C THR A 214 -18.45 -16.42 11.76
N GLY A 215 -18.22 -16.72 13.03
CA GLY A 215 -19.02 -17.68 13.80
C GLY A 215 -18.82 -19.13 13.36
N ALA A 216 -19.91 -19.87 13.17
CA ALA A 216 -19.86 -21.24 12.64
C ALA A 216 -19.57 -21.29 11.11
N GLU A 217 -19.63 -20.14 10.43
CA GLU A 217 -19.61 -20.02 8.97
C GLU A 217 -18.24 -19.55 8.47
N GLY A 218 -17.18 -20.32 8.75
CA GLY A 218 -15.79 -20.02 8.37
C GLY A 218 -15.50 -20.01 6.86
N CYS A 219 -16.53 -20.17 6.02
CA CYS A 219 -16.45 -20.07 4.56
C CYS A 219 -17.03 -18.75 4.00
N ASP A 220 -17.66 -17.95 4.84
CA ASP A 220 -18.13 -16.60 4.53
C ASP A 220 -17.09 -15.54 4.94
N ASN A 221 -17.36 -14.27 4.65
CA ASN A 221 -16.43 -13.16 4.88
C ASN A 221 -17.00 -12.14 5.87
N LEU A 222 -16.17 -11.54 6.72
CA LEU A 222 -16.56 -10.45 7.62
C LEU A 222 -17.19 -9.22 6.92
N SER A 223 -16.98 -9.06 5.61
CA SER A 223 -17.60 -8.02 4.78
C SER A 223 -19.04 -8.35 4.34
N GLU A 224 -19.51 -9.57 4.59
CA GLU A 224 -20.86 -10.02 4.29
C GLU A 224 -21.82 -9.75 5.48
N ILE A 225 -23.10 -9.57 5.14
CA ILE A 225 -24.15 -9.16 6.09
C ILE A 225 -25.11 -10.31 6.45
N VAL A 226 -24.97 -11.43 5.74
CA VAL A 226 -25.72 -12.69 5.86
C VAL A 226 -24.81 -13.78 5.32
N ALA A 227 -24.55 -14.83 6.11
CA ALA A 227 -23.82 -16.02 5.70
C ALA A 227 -24.60 -16.86 4.69
N THR A 228 -23.88 -17.47 3.75
CA THR A 228 -24.40 -18.21 2.60
C THR A 228 -23.54 -19.42 2.20
N GLY A 229 -22.35 -19.55 2.80
CA GLY A 229 -21.44 -20.66 2.62
C GLY A 229 -21.90 -21.95 3.30
N ALA A 230 -20.92 -22.79 3.61
CA ALA A 230 -21.15 -24.01 4.37
C ALA A 230 -20.45 -23.90 5.72
N VAL A 231 -21.16 -24.33 6.76
CA VAL A 231 -20.65 -24.45 8.14
C VAL A 231 -19.32 -25.18 8.12
N SER A 232 -18.29 -24.51 8.62
CA SER A 232 -16.90 -24.95 8.54
C SER A 232 -16.07 -24.16 9.53
N VAL A 233 -15.09 -24.81 10.15
CA VAL A 233 -14.10 -24.14 10.99
C VAL A 233 -12.99 -23.49 10.15
N ASN A 234 -12.16 -22.65 10.78
CA ASN A 234 -10.87 -22.25 10.22
C ASN A 234 -9.96 -23.49 10.09
N PHE A 235 -9.49 -23.78 8.88
CA PHE A 235 -8.65 -24.96 8.62
C PHE A 235 -7.35 -24.94 9.43
N LEU A 236 -6.73 -23.78 9.61
CA LEU A 236 -5.45 -23.67 10.33
C LEU A 236 -5.61 -24.03 11.81
N ALA A 237 -6.66 -23.54 12.46
CA ALA A 237 -6.98 -23.91 13.84
C ALA A 237 -7.57 -25.33 14.00
N SER A 238 -7.96 -26.01 12.90
CA SER A 238 -8.61 -27.33 12.94
C SER A 238 -7.68 -28.50 13.26
N THR A 239 -6.37 -28.33 13.11
CA THR A 239 -5.38 -29.37 13.44
C THR A 239 -5.39 -29.71 14.95
N PRO A 240 -5.21 -30.99 15.34
CA PRO A 240 -5.12 -31.40 16.73
C PRO A 240 -3.73 -31.14 17.37
N PHE A 241 -2.88 -30.34 16.72
CA PHE A 241 -1.51 -30.05 17.17
C PHE A 241 -1.26 -28.59 17.55
N ASN A 242 -2.27 -27.72 17.44
CA ASN A 242 -2.26 -26.36 17.97
C ASN A 242 -3.32 -26.14 19.06
N VAL A 243 -3.30 -24.96 19.67
CA VAL A 243 -4.36 -24.43 20.53
C VAL A 243 -5.21 -23.48 19.67
N ALA A 244 -6.47 -23.85 19.42
CA ALA A 244 -7.42 -22.96 18.76
C ALA A 244 -7.96 -21.93 19.76
N VAL A 245 -7.77 -20.64 19.48
CA VAL A 245 -8.14 -19.54 20.38
C VAL A 245 -9.37 -18.80 19.85
N GLY A 246 -10.46 -18.88 20.61
CA GLY A 246 -11.75 -18.26 20.32
C GLY A 246 -12.01 -16.93 21.01
N GLY A 247 -13.22 -16.42 20.80
CA GLY A 247 -13.63 -15.08 21.21
C GLY A 247 -14.70 -15.06 22.30
N THR A 248 -14.48 -14.21 23.32
CA THR A 248 -15.49 -13.81 24.32
C THR A 248 -15.88 -12.33 24.17
N ILE A 249 -17.00 -11.95 24.79
CA ILE A 249 -17.44 -10.56 24.97
C ILE A 249 -17.79 -10.34 26.44
N PHE A 250 -17.35 -9.22 27.03
CA PHE A 250 -17.73 -8.87 28.38
C PHE A 250 -19.24 -8.56 28.49
N ASN A 251 -19.84 -8.89 29.64
CA ASN A 251 -21.29 -8.87 29.83
C ASN A 251 -21.74 -8.06 31.07
N GLU A 252 -20.95 -7.06 31.49
CA GLU A 252 -21.25 -6.19 32.62
C GLU A 252 -22.59 -5.47 32.50
N GLY A 253 -23.07 -5.27 31.27
CA GLY A 253 -24.36 -4.65 30.97
C GLY A 253 -24.44 -3.24 31.53
N THR A 254 -25.41 -2.97 32.40
CA THR A 254 -25.56 -1.64 33.03
C THR A 254 -24.67 -1.42 34.26
N GLN A 255 -23.77 -2.35 34.59
CA GLN A 255 -22.96 -2.32 35.80
C GLN A 255 -21.53 -1.76 35.60
N SER A 256 -21.24 -1.02 34.53
CA SER A 256 -19.88 -0.51 34.22
C SER A 256 -19.10 -0.01 35.45
N GLY A 257 -19.67 0.85 36.30
CA GLY A 257 -19.00 1.36 37.51
C GLY A 257 -18.69 0.34 38.64
N LYS A 258 -19.00 -0.95 38.46
CA LYS A 258 -18.56 -2.08 39.31
C LYS A 258 -17.23 -2.66 38.83
N TYR A 259 -16.97 -2.59 37.53
CA TYR A 259 -15.86 -3.25 36.83
C TYR A 259 -14.84 -2.24 36.29
N TRP A 260 -15.29 -1.03 35.97
CA TRP A 260 -14.51 0.07 35.41
C TRP A 260 -14.48 1.25 36.37
N SER A 261 -13.29 1.81 36.59
CA SER A 261 -13.08 2.99 37.44
C SER A 261 -13.57 4.27 36.75
N SER A 262 -14.13 5.20 37.54
CA SER A 262 -14.58 6.52 37.06
C SER A 262 -13.75 7.69 37.61
N SER A 263 -12.70 7.40 38.40
CA SER A 263 -11.86 8.38 39.07
C SER A 263 -10.66 8.78 38.23
N LEU A 264 -10.73 9.93 37.58
CA LEU A 264 -9.63 10.50 36.81
C LEU A 264 -8.55 11.15 37.71
N PRO A 265 -7.26 11.15 37.30
CA PRO A 265 -6.71 10.47 36.14
C PRO A 265 -6.28 9.04 36.48
N LEU A 266 -6.84 8.07 35.78
CA LEU A 266 -6.30 6.73 35.66
C LEU A 266 -6.08 6.45 34.18
N ALA A 267 -5.02 5.72 33.90
CA ALA A 267 -4.57 5.42 32.55
C ALA A 267 -5.29 4.17 32.03
N GLU A 268 -5.21 3.10 32.82
CA GLU A 268 -5.97 1.86 32.70
C GLU A 268 -7.02 1.80 33.84
N THR A 269 -8.15 1.14 33.59
CA THR A 269 -9.41 1.41 34.31
C THR A 269 -10.13 0.20 34.90
N ALA A 270 -9.75 -1.04 34.58
CA ALA A 270 -10.37 -2.25 35.13
C ALA A 270 -10.12 -2.38 36.64
N LEU A 271 -11.13 -2.86 37.36
CA LEU A 271 -11.14 -3.04 38.82
C LEU A 271 -11.11 -4.51 39.25
N SER A 272 -11.57 -5.41 38.40
CA SER A 272 -11.71 -6.86 38.65
C SER A 272 -11.94 -7.63 37.36
N TYR A 273 -11.94 -8.97 37.43
CA TYR A 273 -12.55 -9.81 36.40
C TYR A 273 -13.96 -9.30 36.00
N ILE A 274 -14.21 -9.29 34.70
CA ILE A 274 -15.50 -8.90 34.10
C ILE A 274 -16.13 -10.17 33.53
N PRO A 275 -17.37 -10.50 33.89
CA PRO A 275 -18.02 -11.72 33.42
C PRO A 275 -18.22 -11.71 31.89
N GLU A 276 -18.14 -12.89 31.28
CA GLU A 276 -18.02 -13.07 29.82
C GLU A 276 -19.17 -13.92 29.24
N ASN A 277 -19.55 -13.61 28.00
CA ASN A 277 -20.37 -14.45 27.11
C ASN A 277 -19.55 -14.85 25.86
N VAL A 278 -20.08 -15.76 25.05
CA VAL A 278 -19.56 -16.02 23.69
C VAL A 278 -19.53 -14.71 22.90
N TRP A 279 -18.44 -14.43 22.19
CA TRP A 279 -18.37 -13.28 21.29
C TRP A 279 -19.33 -13.44 20.12
N ASN A 280 -20.34 -12.58 20.05
CA ASN A 280 -21.23 -12.45 18.92
C ASN A 280 -21.77 -11.02 18.86
N GLU A 281 -21.27 -10.24 17.90
CA GLU A 281 -21.72 -8.88 17.58
C GLU A 281 -22.41 -8.81 16.21
N SER A 282 -22.73 -9.99 15.65
CA SER A 282 -23.46 -10.11 14.41
C SER A 282 -24.87 -9.53 14.56
N CYS A 283 -25.37 -8.92 13.49
CA CYS A 283 -26.69 -8.31 13.53
C CYS A 283 -27.32 -8.24 12.14
N THR A 284 -28.63 -8.53 12.08
CA THR A 284 -29.40 -8.42 10.84
C THR A 284 -29.60 -6.96 10.44
N VAL A 285 -29.84 -6.73 9.14
CA VAL A 285 -30.27 -5.42 8.60
C VAL A 285 -31.46 -4.82 9.37
N SER A 286 -32.37 -5.66 9.87
CA SER A 286 -33.51 -5.24 10.69
C SER A 286 -33.16 -4.78 12.11
N GLN A 287 -32.04 -5.23 12.68
CA GLN A 287 -31.60 -4.87 14.03
C GLN A 287 -30.71 -3.62 14.05
N CYS A 288 -29.79 -3.50 13.10
CA CYS A 288 -28.72 -2.49 13.14
C CYS A 288 -28.58 -1.65 11.85
N GLY A 289 -29.40 -1.91 10.83
CA GLY A 289 -29.36 -1.21 9.54
C GLY A 289 -28.30 -1.77 8.57
N SER A 290 -28.46 -1.49 7.28
CA SER A 290 -27.63 -2.10 6.22
C SER A 290 -26.16 -1.67 6.20
N GLN A 291 -25.77 -0.66 7.00
CA GLN A 291 -24.38 -0.21 7.13
C GLN A 291 -23.64 -0.87 8.29
N ASN A 292 -24.36 -1.45 9.25
CA ASN A 292 -23.78 -2.09 10.44
C ASN A 292 -24.07 -3.60 10.50
N ALA A 293 -24.98 -4.10 9.65
CA ALA A 293 -25.26 -5.52 9.52
C ALA A 293 -23.98 -6.26 9.13
N ASN A 294 -23.71 -7.37 9.80
CA ASN A 294 -22.45 -8.10 9.75
C ASN A 294 -22.63 -9.51 10.33
N ILE A 295 -21.64 -10.38 10.10
CA ILE A 295 -21.56 -11.75 10.61
C ILE A 295 -20.43 -11.95 11.64
N ALA A 296 -20.04 -10.93 12.41
CA ALA A 296 -18.91 -11.00 13.34
C ALA A 296 -19.24 -11.79 14.63
N ALA A 297 -18.61 -12.96 14.78
CA ALA A 297 -18.74 -13.82 15.97
C ALA A 297 -17.54 -14.78 16.08
N GLY A 298 -17.27 -15.27 17.29
CA GLY A 298 -16.14 -16.17 17.54
C GLY A 298 -16.22 -17.51 16.80
N GLY A 299 -15.17 -17.84 16.07
CA GLY A 299 -15.06 -19.07 15.29
C GLY A 299 -15.11 -20.32 16.17
N GLY A 300 -15.89 -21.32 15.75
CA GLY A 300 -16.05 -22.55 16.53
C GLY A 300 -16.98 -23.56 15.83
N GLY A 301 -16.74 -24.84 16.08
CA GLY A 301 -17.38 -25.94 15.37
C GLY A 301 -16.52 -27.20 15.34
N ALA A 302 -17.01 -28.24 14.66
CA ALA A 302 -16.33 -29.52 14.55
C ALA A 302 -15.62 -29.67 13.19
N SER A 303 -14.35 -30.08 13.21
CA SER A 303 -13.56 -30.36 12.01
C SER A 303 -14.19 -31.46 11.15
N SER A 304 -14.30 -31.21 9.86
CA SER A 304 -14.78 -32.18 8.87
C SER A 304 -13.72 -33.24 8.54
N PHE A 305 -12.43 -32.94 8.71
CA PHE A 305 -11.31 -33.85 8.40
C PHE A 305 -10.70 -34.53 9.63
N PHE A 306 -10.27 -33.77 10.64
CA PHE A 306 -9.53 -34.30 11.79
C PHE A 306 -10.42 -35.06 12.77
N SER A 307 -9.92 -36.21 13.24
CA SER A 307 -10.55 -37.01 14.29
C SER A 307 -10.30 -36.43 15.68
N LYS A 308 -11.21 -36.68 16.63
CA LYS A 308 -11.08 -36.27 18.04
C LYS A 308 -9.75 -36.74 18.63
N PRO A 309 -8.85 -35.82 19.04
CA PRO A 309 -7.60 -36.21 19.67
C PRO A 309 -7.85 -36.75 21.07
N SER A 310 -6.99 -37.65 21.55
CA SER A 310 -7.19 -38.34 22.83
C SER A 310 -7.23 -37.40 24.05
N TRP A 311 -6.59 -36.22 23.95
CA TRP A 311 -6.61 -35.19 24.97
C TRP A 311 -7.94 -34.44 25.08
N GLN A 312 -8.76 -34.41 24.01
CA GLN A 312 -10.06 -33.73 24.00
C GLN A 312 -11.12 -34.62 24.65
N SER A 313 -10.96 -34.85 25.96
CA SER A 313 -11.82 -35.73 26.75
C SER A 313 -11.85 -35.32 28.24
N GLY A 314 -12.75 -35.94 29.00
CA GLY A 314 -12.84 -35.76 30.47
C GLY A 314 -13.60 -34.52 30.94
N VAL A 315 -13.75 -33.49 30.12
CA VAL A 315 -14.57 -32.29 30.44
C VAL A 315 -16.03 -32.53 30.07
N SER A 316 -16.96 -32.04 30.89
CA SER A 316 -18.39 -31.99 30.55
C SER A 316 -18.60 -31.16 29.27
N GLY A 317 -19.63 -31.47 28.49
CA GLY A 317 -20.00 -30.72 27.29
C GLY A 317 -19.31 -31.15 26.00
N ILE A 318 -18.13 -31.79 26.05
CA ILE A 318 -17.42 -32.31 24.86
C ILE A 318 -18.34 -33.27 24.07
N PRO A 319 -18.62 -32.99 22.78
CA PRO A 319 -19.36 -33.88 21.88
C PRO A 319 -18.83 -35.31 21.79
N THR A 320 -19.69 -36.26 21.42
CA THR A 320 -19.33 -37.69 21.17
C THR A 320 -19.42 -38.06 19.68
N ASP A 321 -18.99 -37.13 18.82
CA ASP A 321 -19.00 -37.20 17.35
C ASP A 321 -17.71 -37.80 16.74
N GLY A 322 -16.61 -37.80 17.48
CA GLY A 322 -15.30 -38.27 17.02
C GLY A 322 -14.53 -37.28 16.13
N LYS A 323 -14.86 -35.98 16.18
CA LYS A 323 -14.18 -34.91 15.42
C LYS A 323 -13.27 -34.04 16.29
N ARG A 324 -12.32 -33.29 15.71
CA ARG A 324 -11.61 -32.23 16.47
C ARG A 324 -12.57 -31.06 16.64
N ASP A 325 -12.92 -30.77 17.89
CA ASP A 325 -13.81 -29.65 18.24
C ASP A 325 -12.99 -28.37 18.46
N MET A 326 -13.54 -27.22 18.06
CA MET A 326 -12.94 -25.88 18.26
C MET A 326 -13.94 -24.89 18.87
N PRO A 327 -13.46 -23.85 19.58
CA PRO A 327 -12.05 -23.59 19.94
C PRO A 327 -11.60 -24.46 21.14
N ASP A 328 -10.34 -24.34 21.57
CA ASP A 328 -9.83 -24.99 22.79
C ASP A 328 -9.99 -24.08 24.02
N VAL A 329 -9.67 -22.81 23.87
CA VAL A 329 -9.83 -21.74 24.88
C VAL A 329 -10.33 -20.48 24.18
N SER A 330 -10.83 -19.49 24.93
CA SER A 330 -11.21 -18.19 24.36
C SER A 330 -10.72 -17.03 25.20
N LEU A 331 -10.47 -15.88 24.58
CA LEU A 331 -10.26 -14.61 25.27
C LEU A 331 -11.14 -13.53 24.63
N THR A 332 -11.23 -12.34 25.23
CA THR A 332 -12.02 -11.26 24.64
C THR A 332 -11.61 -10.99 23.19
N ALA A 333 -12.59 -10.78 22.32
CA ALA A 333 -12.42 -10.51 20.89
C ALA A 333 -13.37 -9.39 20.40
N ALA A 334 -14.17 -8.80 21.29
CA ALA A 334 -15.23 -7.88 20.92
C ALA A 334 -14.73 -6.45 20.64
N LEU A 335 -15.43 -5.72 19.76
CA LEU A 335 -15.31 -4.25 19.68
C LEU A 335 -16.16 -3.53 20.74
N HIS A 336 -16.88 -4.29 21.59
CA HIS A 336 -17.53 -3.75 22.78
C HIS A 336 -16.50 -3.22 23.79
N ASP A 337 -15.42 -3.99 24.01
CA ASP A 337 -14.26 -3.58 24.80
C ASP A 337 -12.97 -3.89 24.01
N PRO A 338 -12.63 -3.05 23.03
CA PRO A 338 -11.60 -3.37 22.04
C PRO A 338 -10.19 -3.29 22.59
N TYR A 339 -9.29 -4.03 21.96
CA TYR A 339 -7.86 -3.86 22.10
C TYR A 339 -7.39 -2.55 21.46
N LEU A 340 -6.25 -2.06 21.93
CA LEU A 340 -5.62 -0.84 21.45
C LEU A 340 -4.38 -1.16 20.61
N VAL A 341 -4.23 -0.48 19.48
CA VAL A 341 -3.09 -0.63 18.56
C VAL A 341 -2.66 0.74 18.00
N CYS A 342 -1.34 0.99 17.99
CA CYS A 342 -0.72 2.06 17.21
C CYS A 342 -0.53 1.57 15.77
N PHE A 343 -0.83 2.38 14.76
CA PHE A 343 -0.73 1.98 13.35
C PHE A 343 -0.56 3.20 12.44
N GLU A 344 0.27 3.13 11.39
CA GLU A 344 0.61 4.25 10.50
C GLU A 344 1.05 5.53 11.26
N PHE A 345 1.90 5.38 12.29
CA PHE A 345 2.31 6.47 13.19
C PHE A 345 1.13 7.16 13.90
N SER A 346 -0.01 6.48 14.10
CA SER A 346 -1.18 7.10 14.75
C SER A 346 -0.84 7.66 16.12
N CYS A 347 0.02 6.95 16.86
CA CYS A 347 0.36 7.28 18.24
C CYS A 347 1.23 8.54 18.34
N GLU A 348 2.18 8.76 17.42
CA GLU A 348 2.85 10.06 17.25
C GLU A 348 1.84 11.18 16.94
N GLN A 349 0.81 10.87 16.14
CA GLN A 349 -0.26 11.78 15.75
C GLN A 349 -1.35 11.99 16.82
N ASN A 350 -1.20 11.42 18.03
CA ASN A 350 -2.20 11.47 19.11
C ASN A 350 -3.54 10.80 18.75
N PHE A 351 -3.47 9.67 18.02
CA PHE A 351 -4.56 8.76 17.73
C PHE A 351 -4.17 7.32 18.06
N ILE A 352 -5.15 6.48 18.38
CA ILE A 352 -4.96 5.04 18.55
C ILE A 352 -6.14 4.31 17.89
N TYR A 353 -5.88 3.14 17.31
CA TYR A 353 -6.92 2.31 16.71
C TYR A 353 -7.53 1.37 17.74
N LEU A 354 -8.81 1.08 17.55
CA LEU A 354 -9.58 0.08 18.29
C LEU A 354 -9.66 -1.17 17.42
N VAL A 355 -9.42 -2.35 17.99
CA VAL A 355 -9.44 -3.61 17.24
C VAL A 355 -9.99 -4.76 18.08
N GLY A 356 -10.55 -5.75 17.40
CA GLY A 356 -10.99 -7.02 17.95
C GLY A 356 -10.84 -8.12 16.90
N GLY A 357 -11.60 -9.19 17.06
CA GLY A 357 -11.42 -10.45 16.33
C GLY A 357 -10.59 -11.45 17.12
N THR A 358 -10.64 -12.70 16.69
CA THR A 358 -9.85 -13.79 17.28
C THR A 358 -8.35 -13.62 16.99
N SER A 359 -7.98 -12.77 16.03
CA SER A 359 -6.62 -12.25 15.85
C SER A 359 -6.09 -11.43 17.02
N ALA A 360 -6.95 -10.87 17.88
CA ALA A 360 -6.47 -10.23 19.11
C ALA A 360 -6.32 -11.25 20.26
N SER A 361 -7.16 -12.30 20.28
CA SER A 361 -7.11 -13.34 21.32
C SER A 361 -5.94 -14.32 21.14
N SER A 362 -5.61 -14.73 19.91
CA SER A 362 -4.52 -15.68 19.61
C SER A 362 -3.14 -15.22 20.13
N PRO A 363 -2.60 -14.05 19.72
CA PRO A 363 -1.32 -13.54 20.22
C PRO A 363 -1.36 -13.20 21.72
N SER A 364 -2.51 -12.78 22.26
CA SER A 364 -2.68 -12.62 23.70
C SER A 364 -2.50 -13.95 24.45
N PHE A 365 -3.06 -15.05 23.93
CA PHE A 365 -2.85 -16.37 24.51
C PHE A 365 -1.42 -16.89 24.32
N ALA A 366 -0.75 -16.54 23.22
CA ALA A 366 0.68 -16.79 23.03
C ALA A 366 1.53 -16.12 24.12
N GLY A 367 1.21 -14.87 24.47
CA GLY A 367 1.81 -14.17 25.61
C GLY A 367 1.54 -14.88 26.95
N ILE A 368 0.33 -15.41 27.17
CA ILE A 368 0.01 -16.21 28.36
C ILE A 368 0.84 -17.50 28.41
N MET A 369 1.03 -18.18 27.29
CA MET A 369 1.88 -19.36 27.20
C MET A 369 3.36 -19.05 27.46
N ALA A 370 3.87 -17.88 27.07
CA ALA A 370 5.21 -17.42 27.49
C ALA A 370 5.36 -17.29 29.02
N LEU A 371 4.29 -16.96 29.76
CA LEU A 371 4.33 -16.96 31.22
C LEU A 371 4.37 -18.38 31.81
N VAL A 372 3.71 -19.34 31.14
CA VAL A 372 3.76 -20.77 31.49
C VAL A 372 5.17 -21.33 31.23
N ASP A 373 5.73 -21.09 30.05
CA ASP A 373 7.07 -21.56 29.65
C ASP A 373 8.16 -21.06 30.61
N GLN A 374 8.12 -19.77 30.97
CA GLN A 374 9.02 -19.20 31.97
C GLN A 374 8.87 -19.88 33.34
N LYS A 375 7.64 -20.13 33.78
CA LYS A 375 7.35 -20.79 35.08
C LYS A 375 7.83 -22.24 35.11
N MET A 376 7.70 -22.95 34.00
CA MET A 376 8.11 -24.35 33.87
C MET A 376 9.61 -24.50 33.60
N GLY A 377 10.27 -23.45 33.11
CA GLY A 377 11.69 -23.48 32.72
C GLY A 377 11.95 -24.30 31.46
N SER A 378 10.90 -24.58 30.68
CA SER A 378 10.92 -25.37 29.47
C SER A 378 9.71 -25.03 28.59
N ARG A 379 9.86 -25.21 27.28
CA ARG A 379 8.77 -25.14 26.30
C ARG A 379 7.74 -26.26 26.50
N GLN A 380 6.48 -26.05 26.11
CA GLN A 380 5.37 -27.00 26.41
C GLN A 380 4.89 -27.87 25.23
N GLY A 381 5.15 -27.52 23.97
CA GLY A 381 4.65 -28.27 22.81
C GLY A 381 3.13 -28.30 22.75
N GLN A 382 2.54 -29.49 22.64
CA GLN A 382 1.08 -29.64 22.62
C GLN A 382 0.46 -29.42 24.01
N ALA A 383 0.28 -28.14 24.35
CA ALA A 383 -0.37 -27.60 25.54
C ALA A 383 -1.75 -28.20 25.87
N ASN A 384 -2.53 -28.64 24.86
CA ASN A 384 -3.89 -29.17 25.08
C ASN A 384 -3.91 -30.43 25.97
N TYR A 385 -2.83 -31.22 26.00
CA TYR A 385 -2.69 -32.31 26.96
C TYR A 385 -2.78 -31.85 28.43
N VAL A 386 -2.35 -30.62 28.74
CA VAL A 386 -2.42 -30.03 30.08
C VAL A 386 -3.75 -29.30 30.27
N LEU A 387 -4.15 -28.45 29.32
CA LEU A 387 -5.36 -27.63 29.41
C LEU A 387 -6.61 -28.46 29.70
N TYR A 388 -6.87 -29.53 28.93
CA TYR A 388 -8.05 -30.36 29.13
C TYR A 388 -8.03 -31.17 30.43
N ARG A 389 -6.85 -31.55 30.95
CA ARG A 389 -6.73 -32.23 32.27
C ARG A 389 -6.90 -31.26 33.44
N LEU A 390 -6.49 -30.00 33.30
CA LEU A 390 -6.82 -28.96 34.27
C LEU A 390 -8.34 -28.70 34.29
N ALA A 391 -8.97 -28.53 33.12
CA ALA A 391 -10.40 -28.32 33.02
C ALA A 391 -11.23 -29.52 33.54
N ALA A 392 -10.81 -30.75 33.25
CA ALA A 392 -11.48 -31.96 33.76
C ALA A 392 -11.36 -32.12 35.29
N ALA A 393 -10.45 -31.40 35.96
CA ALA A 393 -10.32 -31.38 37.41
C ALA A 393 -11.17 -30.28 38.08
N GLU A 394 -11.82 -29.41 37.32
CA GLU A 394 -12.57 -28.28 37.87
C GLU A 394 -13.95 -28.65 38.44
N THR A 395 -14.38 -27.86 39.42
CA THR A 395 -15.77 -27.86 39.88
C THR A 395 -16.55 -26.81 39.08
N LEU A 396 -16.85 -27.12 37.80
CA LEU A 396 -17.42 -26.20 36.79
C LEU A 396 -18.58 -25.32 37.29
N SER A 397 -19.43 -25.84 38.19
CA SER A 397 -20.53 -25.08 38.82
C SER A 397 -20.09 -23.84 39.61
N GLN A 398 -18.80 -23.70 39.92
CA GLN A 398 -18.18 -22.55 40.59
C GLN A 398 -17.42 -21.62 39.63
N CYS A 399 -17.26 -22.00 38.37
CA CYS A 399 -16.36 -21.33 37.41
C CYS A 399 -17.11 -20.52 36.34
N ASN A 400 -18.44 -20.40 36.45
CA ASN A 400 -19.32 -19.73 35.47
C ASN A 400 -18.93 -18.25 35.23
N ALA A 401 -18.29 -17.99 34.11
CA ALA A 401 -17.93 -16.67 33.59
C ALA A 401 -19.16 -15.81 33.31
N SER A 402 -20.25 -16.40 32.82
CA SER A 402 -21.44 -15.67 32.36
C SER A 402 -22.39 -15.20 33.47
N ASN A 403 -21.93 -15.19 34.73
CA ASN A 403 -22.71 -14.80 35.89
C ASN A 403 -22.35 -13.39 36.40
N THR A 404 -23.23 -12.42 36.16
CA THR A 404 -23.06 -11.02 36.59
C THR A 404 -23.28 -10.78 38.09
N THR A 405 -23.77 -11.76 38.84
CA THR A 405 -24.05 -11.65 40.29
C THR A 405 -23.03 -12.35 41.18
N THR A 406 -22.41 -13.43 40.71
CA THR A 406 -21.36 -14.18 41.42
C THR A 406 -20.30 -14.56 40.41
N LEU A 407 -19.12 -13.94 40.55
CA LEU A 407 -17.99 -14.19 39.66
C LEU A 407 -17.44 -15.62 39.87
N PRO A 408 -16.67 -16.17 38.90
CA PRO A 408 -15.93 -17.41 39.08
C PRO A 408 -15.16 -17.47 40.40
N ALA A 409 -15.11 -18.65 41.02
CA ALA A 409 -14.34 -18.86 42.24
C ALA A 409 -12.85 -18.64 41.96
N ALA A 410 -12.14 -18.01 42.91
CA ALA A 410 -10.72 -17.68 42.77
C ALA A 410 -9.78 -18.91 42.66
N SER A 411 -10.31 -20.13 42.75
CA SER A 411 -9.61 -21.40 42.51
C SER A 411 -9.73 -21.93 41.08
N CYS A 412 -10.65 -21.39 40.26
CA CYS A 412 -10.82 -21.83 38.87
C CYS A 412 -9.62 -21.37 38.03
N VAL A 413 -9.08 -22.28 37.22
CA VAL A 413 -8.13 -22.04 36.15
C VAL A 413 -8.84 -21.49 34.92
N PHE A 414 -10.05 -21.99 34.63
CA PHE A 414 -10.88 -21.55 33.53
C PHE A 414 -12.10 -20.76 34.02
N ASN A 415 -12.56 -19.80 33.23
CA ASN A 415 -13.83 -19.11 33.43
C ASN A 415 -14.80 -19.64 32.35
N ASP A 416 -15.72 -20.50 32.79
CA ASP A 416 -16.68 -21.30 31.98
C ASP A 416 -17.78 -20.41 31.36
N VAL A 417 -17.77 -20.22 30.03
CA VAL A 417 -18.57 -19.21 29.32
C VAL A 417 -19.98 -19.70 29.00
N THR A 418 -20.78 -19.96 30.03
CA THR A 418 -22.06 -20.67 29.92
C THR A 418 -23.23 -19.93 29.24
N LYS A 419 -23.01 -18.79 28.58
CA LYS A 419 -24.06 -18.09 27.80
C LYS A 419 -23.54 -17.50 26.50
N GLY A 420 -24.36 -17.68 25.47
CA GLY A 420 -24.15 -17.12 24.14
C GLY A 420 -24.15 -18.22 23.08
N ASN A 421 -23.81 -17.81 21.87
CA ASN A 421 -23.66 -18.66 20.70
C ASN A 421 -22.90 -17.89 19.63
N ASN A 422 -22.26 -18.61 18.72
CA ASN A 422 -21.58 -18.03 17.57
C ASN A 422 -22.43 -18.06 16.30
N VAL A 423 -23.77 -18.06 16.45
CA VAL A 423 -24.73 -18.14 15.33
C VAL A 423 -24.88 -16.76 14.68
N VAL A 424 -24.63 -16.67 13.38
CA VAL A 424 -24.69 -15.42 12.60
C VAL A 424 -25.95 -15.31 11.72
N PRO A 425 -26.32 -14.11 11.22
CA PRO A 425 -27.39 -13.95 10.24
C PRO A 425 -27.16 -14.83 9.01
N GLY A 426 -28.16 -15.64 8.62
CA GLY A 426 -28.08 -16.53 7.46
C GLY A 426 -28.04 -18.02 7.82
N GLU A 427 -27.51 -18.35 8.99
CA GLU A 427 -27.44 -19.73 9.47
C GLU A 427 -28.81 -20.41 9.56
N ILE A 428 -28.85 -21.70 9.22
CA ILE A 428 -30.04 -22.55 9.38
C ILE A 428 -29.92 -23.35 10.68
N GLY A 429 -30.46 -22.81 11.76
CA GLY A 429 -30.55 -23.47 13.06
C GLY A 429 -29.92 -22.65 14.19
N THR A 430 -29.54 -23.31 15.27
CA THR A 430 -28.79 -22.73 16.39
C THR A 430 -27.57 -23.61 16.64
N GLN A 431 -26.58 -23.54 15.74
CA GLN A 431 -25.68 -24.68 15.55
C GLN A 431 -24.77 -24.94 16.75
N TYR A 432 -24.21 -23.88 17.38
CA TYR A 432 -23.50 -24.01 18.66
C TYR A 432 -23.96 -22.98 19.69
N GLN A 433 -24.53 -23.45 20.81
CA GLN A 433 -24.82 -22.65 22.00
C GLN A 433 -23.83 -23.04 23.10
N SER A 434 -23.38 -22.08 23.90
CA SER A 434 -22.48 -22.38 25.01
C SER A 434 -23.18 -23.00 26.22
N GLY A 435 -22.41 -23.70 27.05
CA GLY A 435 -22.92 -24.63 28.07
C GLY A 435 -22.11 -24.64 29.36
N VAL A 436 -22.23 -25.70 30.17
CA VAL A 436 -21.38 -25.88 31.36
C VAL A 436 -20.23 -26.82 31.00
N GLY A 437 -19.01 -26.30 31.01
CA GLY A 437 -17.80 -27.02 30.64
C GLY A 437 -17.29 -26.63 29.26
N TYR A 438 -17.04 -27.62 28.41
CA TYR A 438 -16.62 -27.40 27.04
C TYR A 438 -17.82 -27.13 26.11
N ASP A 439 -17.68 -26.16 25.21
CA ASP A 439 -18.60 -26.01 24.07
C ASP A 439 -17.91 -25.51 22.79
N LEU A 440 -18.61 -25.72 21.67
CA LEU A 440 -18.16 -25.40 20.31
C LEU A 440 -18.23 -23.89 19.96
N ALA A 441 -18.47 -23.02 20.94
CA ALA A 441 -18.56 -21.58 20.75
C ALA A 441 -17.50 -20.81 21.56
N SER A 442 -17.00 -21.39 22.65
CA SER A 442 -16.01 -20.77 23.55
C SER A 442 -14.93 -21.72 24.07
N GLY A 443 -14.99 -23.01 23.73
CA GLY A 443 -14.02 -24.03 24.13
C GLY A 443 -14.14 -24.33 25.61
N LEU A 444 -13.01 -24.34 26.33
CA LEU A 444 -12.94 -24.41 27.79
C LEU A 444 -13.27 -23.07 28.49
N GLY A 445 -13.62 -22.02 27.72
CA GLY A 445 -13.79 -20.66 28.21
C GLY A 445 -12.48 -19.88 28.31
N SER A 446 -12.48 -18.80 29.08
CA SER A 446 -11.28 -17.95 29.29
C SER A 446 -10.42 -18.44 30.44
N VAL A 447 -9.24 -17.85 30.63
CA VAL A 447 -8.28 -18.32 31.63
C VAL A 447 -8.01 -17.30 32.75
N ASN A 448 -7.94 -17.80 33.98
CA ASN A 448 -7.32 -17.12 35.09
C ASN A 448 -5.81 -17.41 35.04
N VAL A 449 -5.04 -16.46 34.52
CA VAL A 449 -3.65 -16.68 34.09
C VAL A 449 -2.74 -17.06 35.27
N SER A 450 -2.85 -16.40 36.42
CA SER A 450 -2.05 -16.79 37.60
C SER A 450 -2.43 -18.18 38.11
N ASN A 451 -3.68 -18.61 37.97
CA ASN A 451 -4.07 -19.97 38.33
C ASN A 451 -3.57 -20.98 37.30
N LEU A 452 -3.64 -20.69 36.00
CA LEU A 452 -3.08 -21.54 34.95
C LEU A 452 -1.58 -21.78 35.16
N VAL A 453 -0.81 -20.69 35.29
CA VAL A 453 0.64 -20.70 35.51
C VAL A 453 1.02 -21.46 36.80
N ASN A 454 0.27 -21.29 37.90
CA ASN A 454 0.60 -21.97 39.15
C ASN A 454 0.11 -23.42 39.25
N ASN A 455 -0.94 -23.81 38.51
CA ASN A 455 -1.47 -25.18 38.52
C ASN A 455 -0.95 -26.05 37.37
N TRP A 456 -0.24 -25.51 36.39
CA TRP A 456 0.27 -26.25 35.22
C TRP A 456 0.98 -27.57 35.61
N ASN A 457 1.88 -27.52 36.60
CA ASN A 457 2.64 -28.67 37.08
C ASN A 457 1.83 -29.66 37.94
N THR A 458 0.55 -29.40 38.23
CA THR A 458 -0.34 -30.37 38.90
C THR A 458 -0.78 -31.48 37.95
N VAL A 459 -0.72 -31.24 36.63
CA VAL A 459 -0.90 -32.28 35.62
C VAL A 459 0.39 -33.09 35.49
N ILE A 460 0.46 -34.16 36.26
CA ILE A 460 1.62 -35.06 36.28
C ILE A 460 1.48 -36.11 35.17
N PHE A 461 2.43 -36.12 34.25
CA PHE A 461 2.65 -37.22 33.31
C PHE A 461 3.63 -38.25 33.89
N ARG A 462 3.64 -39.48 33.36
CA ARG A 462 4.64 -40.48 33.75
C ARG A 462 6.00 -40.14 33.09
N PRO A 463 7.08 -39.91 33.86
CA PRO A 463 8.34 -39.46 33.29
C PRO A 463 9.00 -40.55 32.44
N THR A 464 9.67 -40.14 31.36
CA THR A 464 10.38 -41.02 30.42
C THR A 464 11.89 -40.76 30.43
N SER A 465 12.63 -41.65 29.77
CA SER A 465 14.02 -41.46 29.36
C SER A 465 14.13 -41.75 27.86
N THR A 466 14.57 -40.76 27.10
CA THR A 466 14.94 -40.89 25.69
C THR A 466 16.42 -41.22 25.56
N THR A 467 16.77 -42.09 24.62
CA THR A 467 18.17 -42.33 24.19
C THR A 467 18.30 -42.08 22.69
N LEU A 468 19.49 -41.69 22.25
CA LEU A 468 19.83 -41.49 20.84
C LEU A 468 21.18 -42.13 20.52
N ASN A 469 21.26 -42.75 19.35
CA ASN A 469 22.49 -43.17 18.69
C ASN A 469 22.38 -42.87 17.19
N LEU A 470 23.48 -42.36 16.61
CA LEU A 470 23.60 -42.05 15.19
C LEU A 470 24.76 -42.85 14.59
N SER A 471 24.59 -43.42 13.40
CA SER A 471 25.65 -44.19 12.74
C SER A 471 25.63 -44.02 11.22
N PRO A 472 26.73 -43.56 10.58
CA PRO A 472 27.98 -43.05 11.18
C PRO A 472 27.81 -41.67 11.84
N THR A 473 28.79 -41.25 12.65
CA THR A 473 28.86 -39.89 13.23
C THR A 473 29.90 -38.98 12.57
N THR A 474 30.80 -39.52 11.75
CA THR A 474 31.89 -38.75 11.10
C THR A 474 32.09 -39.20 9.66
N ASN A 475 32.73 -38.34 8.84
CA ASN A 475 32.88 -38.53 7.40
C ASN A 475 31.52 -38.67 6.66
N ILE A 476 30.46 -38.11 7.25
CA ILE A 476 29.16 -37.97 6.61
C ILE A 476 29.30 -36.88 5.54
N SER A 477 28.83 -37.10 4.32
CA SER A 477 28.54 -35.99 3.39
C SER A 477 27.08 -35.58 3.53
N HIS A 478 26.74 -34.31 3.36
CA HIS A 478 25.34 -33.88 3.38
C HIS A 478 24.48 -34.70 2.40
N GLY A 479 23.23 -35.01 2.79
CA GLY A 479 22.34 -35.93 2.07
C GLY A 479 22.68 -37.43 2.19
N GLN A 480 23.79 -37.81 2.82
CA GLN A 480 24.13 -39.20 3.10
C GLN A 480 23.21 -39.79 4.18
N SER A 481 22.76 -41.03 3.96
CA SER A 481 21.98 -41.79 4.93
C SER A 481 22.77 -42.02 6.24
N VAL A 482 22.18 -41.66 7.37
CA VAL A 482 22.66 -41.94 8.72
C VAL A 482 21.56 -42.68 9.48
N THR A 483 21.87 -43.84 10.07
CA THR A 483 20.91 -44.59 10.87
C THR A 483 20.67 -43.88 12.20
N VAL A 484 19.41 -43.55 12.46
CA VAL A 484 18.88 -43.04 13.71
C VAL A 484 18.32 -44.20 14.52
N THR A 485 18.89 -44.45 15.69
CA THR A 485 18.30 -45.35 16.69
C THR A 485 17.96 -44.53 17.93
N ALA A 486 16.68 -44.35 18.21
CA ALA A 486 16.21 -43.73 19.45
C ALA A 486 15.22 -44.65 20.17
N SER A 487 15.18 -44.57 21.50
CA SER A 487 14.23 -45.31 22.32
C SER A 487 13.73 -44.47 23.47
N VAL A 488 12.42 -44.51 23.71
CA VAL A 488 11.74 -43.79 24.79
C VAL A 488 11.17 -44.83 25.75
N THR A 489 11.62 -44.78 27.00
CA THR A 489 11.25 -45.78 28.03
C THR A 489 10.62 -45.09 29.24
N PRO A 490 9.56 -45.65 29.86
CA PRO A 490 9.04 -45.11 31.10
C PRO A 490 10.04 -45.30 32.25
N ASN A 491 10.28 -44.27 33.04
CA ASN A 491 11.19 -44.35 34.20
C ASN A 491 10.60 -45.21 35.34
N SER A 492 9.29 -45.51 35.29
CA SER A 492 8.63 -46.46 36.20
C SER A 492 7.31 -47.02 35.63
N GLY A 493 6.94 -48.23 36.07
CA GLY A 493 5.69 -48.90 35.72
C GLY A 493 5.68 -49.57 34.34
N THR A 494 4.51 -50.03 33.90
CA THR A 494 4.30 -50.73 32.60
C THR A 494 3.64 -49.82 31.57
N GLY A 495 3.78 -50.13 30.28
CA GLY A 495 3.25 -49.35 29.16
C GLY A 495 4.35 -48.94 28.18
N THR A 496 3.96 -48.40 27.04
CA THR A 496 4.84 -48.10 25.92
C THR A 496 4.55 -46.67 25.44
N PRO A 497 5.54 -45.76 25.47
CA PRO A 497 5.42 -44.41 24.91
C PRO A 497 5.07 -44.43 23.41
N THR A 498 4.24 -43.48 23.00
CA THR A 498 3.68 -43.32 21.64
C THR A 498 3.83 -41.88 21.15
N GLY A 499 3.54 -41.62 19.87
CA GLY A 499 3.82 -40.32 19.25
C GLY A 499 5.27 -40.21 18.80
N ASP A 500 5.76 -38.98 18.69
CA ASP A 500 6.94 -38.67 17.87
C ASP A 500 8.17 -38.28 18.67
N VAL A 501 9.33 -38.54 18.07
CA VAL A 501 10.64 -38.05 18.50
C VAL A 501 11.24 -37.18 17.40
N SER A 502 11.47 -35.92 17.69
CA SER A 502 12.21 -35.00 16.82
C SER A 502 13.71 -35.10 17.08
N LEU A 503 14.52 -34.94 16.03
CA LEU A 503 15.96 -34.74 16.12
C LEU A 503 16.26 -33.26 15.95
N THR A 504 16.96 -32.66 16.91
CA THR A 504 17.44 -31.28 16.82
C THR A 504 18.96 -31.25 16.71
N ALA A 505 19.50 -30.39 15.84
CA ALA A 505 20.92 -30.15 15.71
C ALA A 505 21.29 -28.76 16.24
N GLN A 506 22.27 -28.68 17.14
CA GLN A 506 22.80 -27.41 17.64
C GLN A 506 24.06 -27.02 16.85
N THR A 507 23.89 -26.38 15.69
CA THR A 507 25.00 -25.92 14.84
C THR A 507 25.53 -24.56 15.29
N GLY A 508 26.56 -24.56 16.15
CA GLY A 508 27.24 -23.34 16.60
C GLY A 508 27.40 -23.27 18.11
N SER A 509 27.74 -22.08 18.62
CA SER A 509 28.06 -21.86 20.05
C SER A 509 26.89 -21.33 20.89
N SER A 510 25.74 -21.04 20.29
CA SER A 510 24.53 -20.51 20.95
C SER A 510 23.50 -21.61 21.18
N SER A 511 22.83 -21.60 22.34
CA SER A 511 21.75 -22.54 22.67
C SER A 511 20.40 -22.23 22.02
N SER A 512 20.24 -21.01 21.49
CA SER A 512 19.04 -20.51 20.79
C SER A 512 19.04 -20.80 19.28
N GLY A 513 19.96 -21.64 18.80
CA GLY A 513 20.08 -22.06 17.40
C GLY A 513 20.11 -23.59 17.30
N GLN A 514 19.09 -24.24 17.84
CA GLN A 514 18.77 -25.62 17.47
C GLN A 514 17.94 -25.56 16.19
N THR A 515 18.30 -26.34 15.18
CA THR A 515 17.53 -26.50 13.94
C THR A 515 16.89 -27.88 13.95
N LEU A 516 15.69 -28.05 13.37
CA LEU A 516 15.16 -29.39 13.16
C LEU A 516 16.06 -30.14 12.17
N VAL A 517 16.25 -31.43 12.42
CA VAL A 517 16.85 -32.36 11.46
C VAL A 517 15.77 -33.22 10.83
N ASP A 518 14.98 -33.92 11.64
CA ASP A 518 14.05 -34.96 11.19
C ASP A 518 13.08 -35.31 12.32
N SER A 519 11.95 -35.95 12.02
CA SER A 519 10.95 -36.36 13.02
C SER A 519 10.45 -37.79 12.75
N PHE A 520 10.31 -38.59 13.80
CA PHE A 520 9.99 -40.01 13.68
C PHE A 520 8.95 -40.50 14.69
N SER A 521 7.90 -41.14 14.20
CA SER A 521 6.91 -41.81 15.06
C SER A 521 7.44 -43.10 15.69
N LEU A 522 7.26 -43.22 17.00
CA LEU A 522 7.69 -44.37 17.80
C LEU A 522 6.94 -45.65 17.41
N THR A 523 7.68 -46.67 16.98
CA THR A 523 7.16 -48.03 16.83
C THR A 523 7.50 -48.83 18.09
N SER A 524 6.48 -49.08 18.92
CA SER A 524 6.64 -49.77 20.22
C SER A 524 7.69 -49.12 21.15
N GLY A 525 7.72 -47.78 21.21
CA GLY A 525 8.65 -47.02 22.07
C GLY A 525 10.07 -46.91 21.51
N SER A 526 10.30 -47.22 20.24
CA SER A 526 11.61 -47.07 19.60
C SER A 526 11.52 -46.77 18.10
N ILE A 527 12.63 -46.27 17.54
CA ILE A 527 12.83 -46.10 16.10
C ILE A 527 14.18 -46.70 15.70
N ASN A 528 14.28 -47.16 14.46
CA ASN A 528 15.52 -47.57 13.82
C ASN A 528 15.41 -47.29 12.31
N LEU A 529 15.54 -46.02 11.93
CA LEU A 529 15.23 -45.49 10.61
C LEU A 529 16.39 -44.61 10.10
N PRO A 530 16.59 -44.48 8.79
CA PRO A 530 17.58 -43.54 8.25
C PRO A 530 17.07 -42.09 8.29
N THR A 531 17.96 -41.15 8.60
CA THR A 531 17.81 -39.73 8.21
C THR A 531 18.78 -39.40 7.07
N HIS A 532 18.44 -38.38 6.29
CA HIS A 532 19.30 -37.78 5.27
C HIS A 532 19.52 -36.27 5.49
N LEU A 533 18.89 -35.71 6.51
CA LEU A 533 18.67 -34.27 6.68
C LEU A 533 19.62 -33.62 7.69
N LEU A 534 20.64 -34.35 8.16
CA LEU A 534 21.66 -33.82 9.07
C LEU A 534 22.40 -32.63 8.43
N PRO A 535 22.31 -31.41 9.00
CA PRO A 535 22.92 -30.23 8.41
C PRO A 535 24.45 -30.35 8.35
N GLY A 536 25.05 -29.62 7.42
CA GLY A 536 26.51 -29.53 7.33
C GLY A 536 27.13 -28.83 8.54
N GLY A 537 28.32 -29.27 8.94
CA GLY A 537 29.03 -28.70 10.08
C GLY A 537 30.02 -29.65 10.74
N THR A 538 30.95 -29.09 11.51
CA THR A 538 32.01 -29.85 12.20
C THR A 538 31.80 -29.87 13.71
N ASN A 539 31.78 -31.07 14.31
CA ASN A 539 31.68 -31.32 15.75
C ASN A 539 30.46 -30.65 16.43
N TYR A 540 29.33 -30.55 15.74
CA TYR A 540 28.07 -30.10 16.35
C TYR A 540 27.35 -31.27 17.02
N THR A 541 26.37 -30.99 17.88
CA THR A 541 25.61 -32.01 18.62
C THR A 541 24.20 -32.16 18.10
N VAL A 542 23.72 -33.40 18.06
CA VAL A 542 22.32 -33.77 17.78
C VAL A 542 21.69 -34.37 19.04
N THR A 543 20.47 -33.98 19.34
CA THR A 543 19.67 -34.48 20.46
C THR A 543 18.35 -35.04 19.92
N ALA A 544 17.79 -36.04 20.60
CA ALA A 544 16.43 -36.52 20.34
C ALA A 544 15.49 -35.99 21.42
N HIS A 545 14.47 -35.25 21.03
CA HIS A 545 13.41 -34.75 21.91
C HIS A 545 12.14 -35.59 21.71
N TYR A 546 11.67 -36.23 22.77
CA TYR A 546 10.33 -36.81 22.84
C TYR A 546 9.40 -35.79 23.47
N ALA A 547 8.34 -35.36 22.77
CA ALA A 547 7.42 -34.33 23.28
C ALA A 547 6.47 -34.84 24.38
N GLY A 548 6.16 -36.15 24.39
CA GLY A 548 5.18 -36.75 25.29
C GLY A 548 3.92 -37.27 24.58
N ASP A 549 3.06 -37.95 25.34
CA ASP A 549 1.75 -38.39 24.92
C ASP A 549 0.71 -38.25 26.06
N ALA A 550 -0.50 -38.76 25.88
CA ALA A 550 -1.58 -38.71 26.87
C ALA A 550 -1.20 -39.26 28.27
N THR A 551 -0.19 -40.12 28.35
CA THR A 551 0.24 -40.84 29.56
C THR A 551 1.65 -40.45 30.01
N PHE A 552 2.55 -40.23 29.06
CA PHE A 552 3.99 -40.11 29.27
C PHE A 552 4.48 -38.69 29.00
N GLY A 553 5.29 -38.15 29.90
CA GLY A 553 5.87 -36.83 29.74
C GLY A 553 7.05 -36.87 28.77
N GLY A 554 7.33 -35.74 28.15
CA GLY A 554 8.48 -35.59 27.26
C GLY A 554 9.83 -35.81 27.96
N SER A 555 10.86 -36.14 27.18
CA SER A 555 12.25 -36.19 27.64
C SER A 555 13.26 -36.15 26.49
N ASP A 556 14.42 -35.56 26.77
CA ASP A 556 15.54 -35.44 25.84
C ASP A 556 16.56 -36.57 26.00
N SER A 557 17.27 -36.90 24.92
CA SER A 557 18.47 -37.73 24.97
C SER A 557 19.69 -36.98 25.48
N GLY A 558 20.76 -37.73 25.80
CA GLY A 558 22.10 -37.15 25.78
C GLY A 558 22.48 -36.72 24.35
N PRO A 559 23.33 -35.68 24.18
CA PRO A 559 23.75 -35.21 22.86
C PRO A 559 24.73 -36.17 22.18
N VAL A 560 24.60 -36.34 20.87
CA VAL A 560 25.50 -37.12 20.00
C VAL A 560 26.27 -36.16 19.10
N THR A 561 27.60 -36.13 19.22
CA THR A 561 28.44 -35.28 18.35
C THR A 561 28.59 -35.89 16.96
N VAL A 562 28.40 -35.07 15.92
CA VAL A 562 28.56 -35.47 14.52
C VAL A 562 29.46 -34.50 13.73
N THR A 563 29.90 -34.94 12.54
CA THR A 563 30.57 -34.10 11.55
C THR A 563 30.10 -34.45 10.15
N VAL A 564 29.48 -33.47 9.49
CA VAL A 564 28.88 -33.55 8.16
C VAL A 564 29.60 -32.56 7.24
N LEU A 565 30.14 -33.06 6.13
CA LEU A 565 30.86 -32.28 5.13
C LEU A 565 29.90 -31.79 4.04
N PRO A 566 30.08 -30.56 3.50
CA PRO A 566 29.19 -30.04 2.49
C PRO A 566 29.25 -30.85 1.19
N GLU A 567 28.09 -31.10 0.59
CA GLU A 567 27.97 -31.76 -0.71
C GLU A 567 28.14 -30.79 -1.89
N SER A 568 28.14 -31.29 -3.12
CA SER A 568 28.13 -30.42 -4.31
C SER A 568 26.71 -29.92 -4.58
N SER A 569 26.54 -28.65 -4.96
CA SER A 569 25.25 -28.07 -5.35
C SER A 569 25.19 -27.73 -6.84
N THR A 570 23.97 -27.53 -7.35
CA THR A 570 23.68 -26.99 -8.69
C THR A 570 22.83 -25.75 -8.54
N THR A 571 23.27 -24.62 -9.09
CA THR A 571 22.42 -23.42 -9.30
C THR A 571 21.88 -23.43 -10.73
N THR A 572 20.57 -23.22 -10.89
CA THR A 572 19.95 -22.91 -12.19
C THR A 572 19.50 -21.46 -12.24
N THR A 573 19.31 -20.91 -13.44
CA THR A 573 18.80 -19.56 -13.65
C THR A 573 17.72 -19.56 -14.71
N SER A 574 16.61 -18.91 -14.41
CA SER A 574 15.51 -18.66 -15.33
C SER A 574 15.34 -17.16 -15.52
N VAL A 575 15.03 -16.75 -16.75
CA VAL A 575 14.70 -15.36 -17.11
C VAL A 575 13.33 -15.36 -17.73
N LEU A 576 12.42 -14.51 -17.24
CA LEU A 576 11.11 -14.28 -17.82
C LEU A 576 10.98 -12.79 -18.16
N ALA A 577 10.19 -12.45 -19.17
CA ALA A 577 9.90 -11.07 -19.53
C ALA A 577 8.41 -10.91 -19.82
N PHE A 578 7.86 -9.74 -19.47
CA PHE A 578 6.44 -9.43 -19.64
C PHE A 578 6.24 -7.96 -20.05
N ASP A 579 5.21 -7.71 -20.85
CA ASP A 579 4.80 -6.34 -21.18
C ASP A 579 4.07 -5.65 -20.02
N LEU A 580 3.79 -4.35 -20.17
CA LEU A 580 3.04 -3.57 -19.18
C LEU A 580 1.59 -4.03 -18.95
N GLY A 581 1.08 -4.97 -19.76
CA GLY A 581 -0.21 -5.63 -19.58
C GLY A 581 -0.11 -7.03 -18.96
N GLY A 582 1.09 -7.48 -18.57
CA GLY A 582 1.33 -8.81 -18.00
C GLY A 582 1.45 -9.94 -19.03
N ASN A 583 1.53 -9.65 -20.33
CA ASN A 583 1.69 -10.69 -21.36
C ASN A 583 3.16 -11.08 -21.51
N SER A 584 3.44 -12.39 -21.60
CA SER A 584 4.82 -12.87 -21.74
C SER A 584 5.47 -12.44 -23.06
N LEU A 585 6.73 -12.01 -22.98
CA LEU A 585 7.55 -11.55 -24.10
C LEU A 585 8.68 -12.54 -24.42
N PRO A 586 9.05 -12.71 -25.70
CA PRO A 586 10.19 -13.55 -26.08
C PRO A 586 11.51 -12.88 -25.68
N LEU A 587 12.37 -13.63 -24.98
CA LEU A 587 13.69 -13.16 -24.53
C LEU A 587 14.62 -12.69 -25.67
N SER A 588 14.31 -13.02 -26.92
CA SER A 588 15.07 -12.56 -28.10
C SER A 588 14.78 -11.13 -28.53
N ASN A 589 13.75 -10.47 -27.99
CA ASN A 589 13.35 -9.11 -28.36
C ASN A 589 12.46 -8.46 -27.29
N VAL A 590 12.97 -8.30 -26.07
CA VAL A 590 12.25 -7.61 -24.97
C VAL A 590 12.43 -6.10 -25.12
N PRO A 591 11.40 -5.27 -25.30
CA PRO A 591 11.60 -3.82 -25.43
C PRO A 591 12.02 -3.20 -24.10
N TYR A 592 12.99 -2.29 -24.13
CA TYR A 592 13.52 -1.61 -22.94
C TYR A 592 12.41 -1.01 -22.06
N GLY A 593 12.55 -1.19 -20.74
CA GLY A 593 11.60 -0.69 -19.74
C GLY A 593 10.33 -1.52 -19.56
N ASN A 594 10.27 -2.73 -20.11
CA ASN A 594 9.30 -3.76 -19.75
C ASN A 594 9.86 -4.64 -18.61
N PHE A 595 9.01 -5.46 -18.00
CA PHE A 595 9.42 -6.28 -16.86
C PHE A 595 10.37 -7.42 -17.30
N VAL A 596 11.44 -7.60 -16.55
CA VAL A 596 12.36 -8.75 -16.66
C VAL A 596 12.54 -9.32 -15.26
N TYR A 597 12.20 -10.59 -15.10
CA TYR A 597 12.30 -11.34 -13.86
C TYR A 597 13.44 -12.34 -13.94
N LEU A 598 14.29 -12.35 -12.93
CA LEU A 598 15.31 -13.38 -12.75
C LEU A 598 14.88 -14.29 -11.59
N ARG A 599 14.98 -15.60 -11.78
CA ARG A 599 14.83 -16.61 -10.73
C ARG A 599 16.10 -17.47 -10.69
N ALA A 600 16.55 -17.81 -9.50
CA ALA A 600 17.58 -18.79 -9.26
C ALA A 600 17.04 -19.86 -8.32
N ASP A 601 17.38 -21.12 -8.63
CA ASP A 601 17.03 -22.28 -7.83
C ASP A 601 18.33 -23.01 -7.52
N VAL A 602 18.57 -23.35 -6.26
CA VAL A 602 19.78 -24.05 -5.81
C VAL A 602 19.36 -25.39 -5.20
N ALA A 603 20.01 -26.47 -5.62
CA ALA A 603 19.73 -27.81 -5.10
C ALA A 603 21.01 -28.60 -4.82
N GLY A 604 20.98 -29.46 -3.79
CA GLY A 604 22.02 -30.45 -3.54
C GLY A 604 22.07 -31.55 -4.61
N SER A 605 23.23 -32.18 -4.78
CA SER A 605 23.39 -33.34 -5.66
C SER A 605 22.65 -34.59 -5.15
N SER A 606 22.41 -34.66 -3.84
CA SER A 606 21.62 -35.69 -3.15
C SER A 606 20.11 -35.53 -3.37
N GLY A 607 19.64 -34.32 -3.68
CA GLY A 607 18.22 -33.95 -3.64
C GLY A 607 17.62 -33.91 -2.23
N GLN A 608 18.45 -33.76 -1.18
CA GLN A 608 18.04 -33.71 0.23
C GLN A 608 18.43 -32.35 0.83
N GLY A 609 17.56 -31.81 1.68
CA GLY A 609 17.69 -30.48 2.29
C GLY A 609 17.59 -29.31 1.28
N PHE A 610 17.39 -28.11 1.81
CA PHE A 610 17.31 -26.87 1.01
C PHE A 610 18.53 -25.97 1.28
N PRO A 611 19.21 -25.46 0.23
CA PRO A 611 20.33 -24.54 0.40
C PRO A 611 19.93 -23.20 1.01
N SER A 612 20.69 -22.75 2.00
CA SER A 612 20.50 -21.50 2.71
C SER A 612 21.46 -20.40 2.21
N GLY A 613 21.25 -19.16 2.65
CA GLY A 613 22.13 -18.04 2.32
C GLY A 613 21.61 -17.22 1.14
N SER A 614 22.47 -16.92 0.17
CA SER A 614 22.12 -15.99 -0.91
C SER A 614 22.81 -16.24 -2.24
N VAL A 615 22.20 -15.68 -3.29
CA VAL A 615 22.62 -15.79 -4.70
C VAL A 615 22.87 -14.39 -5.27
N ASN A 616 23.92 -14.26 -6.07
CA ASN A 616 24.12 -13.07 -6.90
C ASN A 616 23.73 -13.37 -8.35
N PHE A 617 22.92 -12.52 -8.97
CA PHE A 617 22.75 -12.51 -10.43
C PHE A 617 23.83 -11.66 -11.09
N ASN A 618 24.47 -12.19 -12.13
CA ASN A 618 25.55 -11.54 -12.88
C ASN A 618 25.08 -11.29 -14.30
N ASP A 619 25.33 -10.11 -14.85
CA ASP A 619 25.18 -9.82 -16.28
C ASP A 619 26.54 -9.47 -16.90
N SER A 620 26.71 -9.84 -18.16
CA SER A 620 27.74 -9.31 -19.05
C SER A 620 27.86 -7.78 -19.07
N ALA A 621 26.78 -7.04 -18.81
CA ALA A 621 26.80 -5.58 -18.73
C ALA A 621 27.17 -5.02 -17.34
N GLY A 622 27.15 -5.83 -16.28
CA GLY A 622 27.49 -5.39 -14.92
C GLY A 622 26.83 -6.20 -13.80
N SER A 623 26.86 -5.65 -12.59
CA SER A 623 26.15 -6.21 -11.43
C SER A 623 24.65 -5.92 -11.51
N VAL A 624 23.82 -6.95 -11.32
CA VAL A 624 22.37 -6.78 -11.15
C VAL A 624 22.08 -5.99 -9.85
N PRO A 625 21.30 -4.90 -9.88
CA PRO A 625 20.89 -4.18 -8.67
C PRO A 625 20.09 -5.10 -7.72
N GLY A 626 20.28 -4.93 -6.41
CA GLY A 626 19.64 -5.75 -5.38
C GLY A 626 20.41 -6.99 -4.92
N ASN A 627 21.53 -7.32 -5.58
CA ASN A 627 22.44 -8.38 -5.11
C ASN A 627 23.01 -8.08 -3.71
N PRO A 628 23.20 -9.11 -2.84
CA PRO A 628 22.79 -10.51 -3.03
C PRO A 628 21.32 -10.74 -2.66
N PHE A 629 20.66 -11.65 -3.37
CA PHE A 629 19.26 -12.05 -3.09
C PHE A 629 19.23 -13.27 -2.17
N VAL A 630 18.48 -13.19 -1.07
CA VAL A 630 18.36 -14.25 -0.06
C VAL A 630 17.52 -15.41 -0.60
N LEU A 631 17.96 -16.64 -0.34
CA LEU A 631 17.18 -17.86 -0.64
C LEU A 631 16.07 -18.02 0.39
N ASN A 632 14.88 -18.43 -0.06
CA ASN A 632 13.80 -18.85 0.83
C ASN A 632 14.06 -20.25 1.43
N SER A 633 13.18 -20.67 2.34
CA SER A 633 13.06 -22.02 2.89
C SER A 633 13.08 -23.16 1.85
N GLU A 634 12.68 -22.91 0.60
CA GLU A 634 12.72 -23.87 -0.52
C GLU A 634 14.02 -23.82 -1.37
N GLY A 635 15.05 -23.07 -0.95
CA GLY A 635 16.33 -22.98 -1.66
C GLY A 635 16.28 -22.23 -2.99
N ASN A 636 15.27 -21.36 -3.18
CA ASN A 636 15.12 -20.53 -4.37
C ASN A 636 15.00 -19.02 -4.06
N THR A 637 15.26 -18.18 -5.06
CA THR A 637 15.11 -16.73 -4.94
C THR A 637 14.78 -16.10 -6.28
N ALA A 638 14.17 -14.93 -6.26
CA ALA A 638 13.85 -14.16 -7.44
C ALA A 638 14.06 -12.66 -7.22
N THR A 639 14.32 -11.93 -8.30
CA THR A 639 14.22 -10.48 -8.26
C THR A 639 12.78 -10.08 -7.91
N PRO A 640 12.55 -9.19 -6.94
CA PRO A 640 11.21 -8.72 -6.58
C PRO A 640 10.50 -8.03 -7.75
N ASN A 641 9.20 -7.74 -7.60
CA ASN A 641 8.26 -7.26 -8.63
C ASN A 641 8.54 -5.83 -9.17
N PHE A 642 9.79 -5.54 -9.54
CA PHE A 642 10.27 -4.28 -10.08
C PHE A 642 10.77 -4.43 -11.52
N VAL A 643 10.95 -3.29 -12.18
CA VAL A 643 11.47 -3.23 -13.55
C VAL A 643 12.99 -3.34 -13.47
N LEU A 644 13.52 -4.54 -13.73
CA LEU A 644 14.96 -4.72 -13.86
C LEU A 644 15.46 -4.04 -15.15
N THR A 645 16.11 -2.89 -15.00
CA THR A 645 16.63 -2.06 -16.09
C THR A 645 17.93 -2.62 -16.68
N LEU A 646 17.81 -3.69 -17.48
CA LEU A 646 18.91 -4.17 -18.32
C LEU A 646 19.13 -3.21 -19.52
N PRO A 647 20.38 -2.89 -19.89
CA PRO A 647 20.67 -1.99 -21.00
C PRO A 647 20.28 -2.60 -22.35
N ALA A 648 19.93 -1.76 -23.32
CA ALA A 648 19.62 -2.23 -24.67
C ALA A 648 20.83 -2.90 -25.35
N GLY A 649 20.64 -4.11 -25.87
CA GLY A 649 21.71 -4.98 -26.36
C GLY A 649 21.43 -6.45 -26.04
N GLN A 650 22.44 -7.31 -26.28
CA GLN A 650 22.42 -8.70 -25.81
C GLN A 650 23.08 -8.75 -24.43
N ASN A 651 22.29 -9.14 -23.43
CA ASN A 651 22.72 -9.36 -22.06
C ASN A 651 22.78 -10.88 -21.79
N SER A 652 23.55 -11.29 -20.79
CA SER A 652 23.89 -12.69 -20.54
C SER A 652 23.87 -12.94 -19.03
N ILE A 653 22.73 -13.41 -18.54
CA ILE A 653 22.44 -13.52 -17.12
C ILE A 653 22.82 -14.89 -16.57
N SER A 654 23.70 -14.94 -15.57
CA SER A 654 23.94 -16.15 -14.75
C SER A 654 23.64 -15.87 -13.28
N ALA A 655 23.56 -16.92 -12.47
CA ALA A 655 23.51 -16.81 -11.02
C ALA A 655 24.70 -17.53 -10.38
N SER A 656 25.23 -16.97 -9.30
CA SER A 656 26.29 -17.56 -8.48
C SER A 656 25.85 -17.69 -7.03
N TYR A 657 25.88 -18.92 -6.52
CA TYR A 657 25.56 -19.27 -5.14
C TYR A 657 26.83 -19.34 -4.30
N GLY A 658 26.83 -18.67 -3.14
CA GLY A 658 28.00 -18.55 -2.27
C GLY A 658 28.39 -19.82 -1.51
N GLY A 659 27.51 -20.82 -1.44
CA GLY A 659 27.65 -21.97 -0.54
C GLY A 659 27.23 -21.67 0.88
N ASP A 660 26.96 -22.72 1.64
CA ASP A 660 26.70 -22.70 3.09
C ASP A 660 27.43 -23.87 3.79
N ALA A 661 27.00 -24.25 4.99
CA ALA A 661 27.60 -25.36 5.74
C ALA A 661 27.32 -26.74 5.11
N SER A 662 26.15 -26.91 4.46
CA SER A 662 25.63 -28.13 3.84
C SER A 662 26.00 -28.26 2.37
N PHE A 663 26.14 -27.14 1.65
CA PHE A 663 26.24 -27.09 0.20
C PHE A 663 27.43 -26.25 -0.26
N LYS A 664 28.27 -26.82 -1.13
CA LYS A 664 29.38 -26.08 -1.76
C LYS A 664 28.86 -24.95 -2.67
N PRO A 665 29.67 -23.91 -2.93
CA PRO A 665 29.36 -22.89 -3.92
C PRO A 665 29.12 -23.49 -5.31
N SER A 666 28.21 -22.92 -6.09
CA SER A 666 27.96 -23.30 -7.48
C SER A 666 27.52 -22.10 -8.34
N SER A 667 27.39 -22.30 -9.65
CA SER A 667 26.98 -21.25 -10.59
C SER A 667 26.24 -21.85 -11.77
N SER A 668 25.27 -21.11 -12.30
CA SER A 668 24.45 -21.54 -13.42
C SER A 668 25.17 -21.38 -14.76
N THR A 669 24.64 -22.03 -15.80
CA THR A 669 24.88 -21.59 -17.17
C THR A 669 24.16 -20.26 -17.42
N ALA A 670 24.77 -19.38 -18.20
CA ALA A 670 24.17 -18.09 -18.52
C ALA A 670 23.01 -18.21 -19.53
N VAL A 671 21.96 -17.42 -19.31
CA VAL A 671 20.78 -17.27 -20.17
C VAL A 671 20.91 -15.94 -20.93
N SER A 672 20.86 -16.00 -22.26
CA SER A 672 20.90 -14.78 -23.09
C SER A 672 19.52 -14.12 -23.17
N VAL A 673 19.47 -12.81 -22.92
CA VAL A 673 18.28 -11.97 -23.12
C VAL A 673 18.67 -10.75 -23.97
N THR A 674 17.91 -10.49 -25.02
CA THR A 674 18.15 -9.37 -25.93
C THR A 674 17.12 -8.28 -25.65
N ILE A 675 17.61 -7.16 -25.11
CA ILE A 675 16.82 -5.97 -24.86
C ILE A 675 16.83 -5.10 -26.12
N ALA A 676 15.70 -5.02 -26.80
CA ALA A 676 15.48 -4.15 -27.93
C ALA A 676 15.24 -2.71 -27.47
N LYS A 677 15.63 -1.72 -28.29
CA LYS A 677 15.37 -0.31 -27.96
C LYS A 677 13.86 -0.04 -27.90
N GLY A 678 13.42 0.64 -26.84
CA GLY A 678 12.03 1.06 -26.67
C GLY A 678 11.54 1.93 -27.84
N SER A 679 10.29 1.73 -28.26
CA SER A 679 9.65 2.59 -29.24
C SER A 679 9.30 3.96 -28.64
N THR A 680 9.42 5.01 -29.44
CA THR A 680 9.06 6.38 -29.02
C THR A 680 8.05 7.01 -29.96
N ALA A 681 7.20 7.88 -29.42
CA ALA A 681 6.23 8.66 -30.16
C ALA A 681 6.44 10.15 -29.88
N THR A 682 7.10 10.83 -30.82
CA THR A 682 7.38 12.28 -30.74
C THR A 682 6.15 13.09 -31.11
N VAL A 683 5.75 14.03 -30.25
CA VAL A 683 4.65 14.98 -30.44
C VAL A 683 5.19 16.39 -30.39
N LEU A 684 4.88 17.21 -31.38
CA LEU A 684 5.35 18.61 -31.49
C LEU A 684 4.19 19.59 -31.30
N THR A 685 4.45 20.66 -30.57
CA THR A 685 3.56 21.80 -30.35
C THR A 685 4.30 23.12 -30.58
N SER A 686 3.56 24.21 -30.80
CA SER A 686 4.09 25.56 -30.96
C SER A 686 3.36 26.52 -30.04
N SER A 687 4.07 27.51 -29.48
CA SER A 687 3.48 28.58 -28.68
C SER A 687 2.54 29.49 -29.47
N SER A 688 2.61 29.50 -30.81
CA SER A 688 1.62 30.11 -31.69
C SER A 688 1.58 29.44 -33.07
N SER A 689 0.40 29.40 -33.68
CA SER A 689 0.21 28.98 -35.09
C SER A 689 0.43 30.12 -36.09
N SER A 690 0.48 31.38 -35.63
CA SER A 690 0.79 32.55 -36.47
C SER A 690 1.59 33.60 -35.70
N VAL A 691 2.63 34.14 -36.32
CA VAL A 691 3.49 35.19 -35.75
C VAL A 691 3.82 36.25 -36.79
N GLY A 692 4.21 37.47 -36.36
CA GLY A 692 4.77 38.48 -37.26
C GLY A 692 6.24 38.20 -37.56
N GLN A 693 6.74 38.64 -38.72
CA GLN A 693 8.14 38.48 -39.12
C GLN A 693 9.12 38.93 -38.02
N GLY A 694 10.12 38.11 -37.72
CA GLY A 694 11.12 38.36 -36.67
C GLY A 694 10.64 38.16 -35.23
N SER A 695 9.37 37.80 -35.01
CA SER A 695 8.86 37.42 -33.68
C SER A 695 9.35 36.02 -33.31
N SER A 696 9.70 35.81 -32.04
CA SER A 696 10.08 34.48 -31.53
C SER A 696 8.86 33.57 -31.38
N VAL A 697 9.03 32.30 -31.77
CA VAL A 697 8.13 31.19 -31.48
C VAL A 697 8.87 30.12 -30.68
N THR A 698 8.21 29.55 -29.67
CA THR A 698 8.74 28.41 -28.91
C THR A 698 8.10 27.13 -29.43
N LEU A 699 8.92 26.26 -29.99
CA LEU A 699 8.55 24.91 -30.41
C LEU A 699 8.84 23.97 -29.23
N THR A 700 7.83 23.23 -28.77
CA THR A 700 7.97 22.30 -27.64
C THR A 700 7.57 20.89 -28.08
N THR A 701 8.49 19.96 -27.87
CA THR A 701 8.37 18.56 -28.23
C THR A 701 8.28 17.70 -26.99
N THR A 702 7.37 16.71 -27.01
CA THR A 702 7.31 15.63 -26.02
C THR A 702 7.60 14.30 -26.72
N VAL A 703 8.59 13.56 -26.23
CA VAL A 703 8.92 12.20 -26.65
C VAL A 703 8.24 11.24 -25.68
N ASN A 704 7.15 10.63 -26.10
CA ASN A 704 6.41 9.66 -25.28
C ASN A 704 6.99 8.25 -25.45
N THR A 705 6.88 7.43 -24.41
CA THR A 705 7.29 6.03 -24.38
C THR A 705 6.19 5.16 -23.76
N ASN A 706 6.33 3.84 -23.87
CA ASN A 706 5.64 2.85 -23.04
C ASN A 706 6.67 2.09 -22.19
N SER A 707 7.52 2.82 -21.46
CA SER A 707 8.63 2.29 -20.66
C SER A 707 8.53 2.74 -19.21
N LEU A 708 8.92 1.86 -18.29
CA LEU A 708 9.13 2.14 -16.87
C LEU A 708 10.63 2.20 -16.49
N GLY A 709 11.53 2.14 -17.47
CA GLY A 709 12.98 2.31 -17.28
C GLY A 709 13.40 3.78 -17.24
N ASP A 710 14.68 4.06 -17.49
CA ASP A 710 15.20 5.43 -17.53
C ASP A 710 14.49 6.28 -18.60
N ALA A 711 14.27 7.56 -18.32
CA ALA A 711 13.63 8.49 -19.25
C ALA A 711 14.50 8.78 -20.49
N PRO A 712 13.90 9.00 -21.69
CA PRO A 712 14.67 9.28 -22.90
C PRO A 712 15.61 10.48 -22.75
N GLY A 713 16.89 10.25 -22.98
CA GLY A 713 17.93 11.28 -23.07
C GLY A 713 18.21 11.65 -24.52
N GLY A 714 19.38 12.26 -24.77
CA GLY A 714 19.81 12.62 -26.13
C GLY A 714 19.25 13.95 -26.62
N THR A 715 18.93 14.05 -27.92
CA THR A 715 18.68 15.33 -28.59
C THR A 715 17.47 15.27 -29.52
N VAL A 716 16.67 16.34 -29.52
CA VAL A 716 15.61 16.60 -30.51
C VAL A 716 16.08 17.68 -31.48
N THR A 717 15.93 17.43 -32.78
CA THR A 717 16.24 18.40 -33.84
C THR A 717 14.96 18.86 -34.53
N PHE A 718 14.82 20.16 -34.73
CA PHE A 718 13.65 20.81 -35.32
C PHE A 718 13.96 21.23 -36.75
N PHE A 719 13.01 21.01 -37.66
CA PHE A 719 13.13 21.33 -39.08
C PHE A 719 11.93 22.14 -39.58
N SER A 720 12.15 23.05 -40.54
CA SER A 720 11.10 23.49 -41.47
C SER A 720 11.35 22.84 -42.83
N GLY A 721 10.45 21.96 -43.25
CA GLY A 721 10.68 21.09 -44.40
C GLY A 721 11.96 20.25 -44.21
N THR A 722 12.98 20.49 -45.05
CA THR A 722 14.30 19.84 -44.95
C THR A 722 15.36 20.71 -44.25
N THR A 723 15.03 21.94 -43.87
CA THR A 723 15.97 22.92 -43.29
C THR A 723 15.99 22.81 -41.78
N GLN A 724 17.15 22.50 -41.19
CA GLN A 724 17.32 22.45 -39.73
C GLN A 724 17.21 23.86 -39.13
N LEU A 725 16.34 24.02 -38.14
CA LEU A 725 16.15 25.26 -37.37
C LEU A 725 17.02 25.33 -36.11
N GLY A 726 17.34 24.16 -35.55
CA GLY A 726 18.13 24.03 -34.33
C GLY A 726 17.90 22.68 -33.66
N SER A 727 18.61 22.45 -32.56
CA SER A 727 18.51 21.22 -31.75
C SER A 727 18.49 21.58 -30.26
N ALA A 728 17.78 20.80 -29.47
CA ALA A 728 17.69 20.94 -28.01
C ALA A 728 17.86 19.57 -27.33
N PRO A 729 18.50 19.51 -26.15
CA PRO A 729 18.57 18.28 -25.36
C PRO A 729 17.16 17.84 -24.92
N ALA A 730 16.96 16.52 -24.85
CA ALA A 730 15.76 15.93 -24.27
C ALA A 730 15.94 15.81 -22.76
N PHE A 731 15.04 16.44 -22.00
CA PHE A 731 14.99 16.36 -20.54
C PHE A 731 13.94 15.35 -20.12
N GLY A 732 14.38 14.28 -19.46
CA GLY A 732 13.53 13.20 -18.97
C GLY A 732 12.54 13.64 -17.88
N GLY A 733 11.38 12.99 -17.87
CA GLY A 733 10.34 13.11 -16.86
C GLY A 733 9.51 11.83 -16.79
N PHE A 734 8.56 11.76 -15.86
CA PHE A 734 7.69 10.59 -15.69
C PHE A 734 6.26 10.99 -15.30
N ASN A 735 5.32 10.09 -15.55
CA ASN A 735 3.94 10.23 -15.10
C ASN A 735 3.81 9.64 -13.69
N SER A 736 3.57 10.49 -12.68
CA SER A 736 3.48 10.08 -11.28
C SER A 736 2.32 9.13 -10.94
N ARG A 737 1.35 8.92 -11.84
CA ARG A 737 0.27 7.91 -11.67
C ARG A 737 0.59 6.55 -12.26
N THR A 738 1.46 6.49 -13.26
CA THR A 738 1.69 5.26 -14.05
C THR A 738 3.15 4.82 -14.10
N GLY A 739 4.07 5.59 -13.51
CA GLY A 739 5.53 5.38 -13.60
C GLY A 739 6.14 5.67 -14.99
N ILE A 740 5.33 5.62 -16.05
CA ILE A 740 5.81 5.70 -17.44
C ILE A 740 6.61 6.97 -17.71
N VAL A 741 7.79 6.79 -18.29
CA VAL A 741 8.72 7.88 -18.60
C VAL A 741 8.46 8.54 -19.96
N ASN A 742 8.83 9.80 -20.05
CA ASN A 742 8.80 10.62 -21.27
C ASN A 742 9.98 11.59 -21.25
N ALA A 743 10.16 12.37 -22.31
CA ALA A 743 11.10 13.49 -22.30
C ALA A 743 10.52 14.71 -23.00
N THR A 744 11.03 15.90 -22.65
CA THR A 744 10.64 17.16 -23.28
C THR A 744 11.85 17.92 -23.80
N ALA A 745 11.69 18.60 -24.94
CA ALA A 745 12.72 19.45 -25.54
C ALA A 745 12.06 20.68 -26.17
N SER A 746 12.63 21.87 -25.96
CA SER A 746 12.10 23.12 -26.50
C SER A 746 13.16 23.93 -27.25
N LEU A 747 12.77 24.50 -28.38
CA LEU A 747 13.58 25.43 -29.18
C LEU A 747 12.81 26.73 -29.39
N THR A 748 13.39 27.85 -28.99
CA THR A 748 12.88 29.18 -29.32
C THR A 748 13.62 29.72 -30.54
N THR A 749 12.90 30.08 -31.60
CA THR A 749 13.48 30.66 -32.82
C THR A 749 12.67 31.84 -33.35
N SER A 750 13.35 32.83 -33.93
CA SER A 750 12.76 33.97 -34.65
C SER A 750 13.13 33.99 -36.14
N GLN A 751 13.79 32.93 -36.63
CA GLN A 751 14.35 32.85 -37.99
C GLN A 751 13.48 32.02 -38.95
N LEU A 752 12.18 31.89 -38.68
CA LEU A 752 11.26 31.24 -39.62
C LEU A 752 11.09 32.10 -40.89
N PRO A 753 11.17 31.50 -42.10
CA PRO A 753 10.83 32.15 -43.37
C PRO A 753 9.44 32.79 -43.40
N ASN A 754 9.23 33.75 -44.30
CA ASN A 754 7.89 34.31 -44.52
C ASN A 754 6.99 33.32 -45.28
N GLY A 755 5.77 33.09 -44.79
CA GLY A 755 4.82 32.15 -45.39
C GLY A 755 4.30 31.10 -44.40
N GLN A 756 3.96 29.92 -44.91
CA GLN A 756 3.57 28.76 -44.10
C GLN A 756 4.75 27.79 -43.99
N ASP A 757 5.32 27.67 -42.80
CA ASP A 757 6.36 26.69 -42.50
C ASP A 757 5.75 25.37 -42.00
N SER A 758 6.23 24.26 -42.57
CA SER A 758 5.88 22.90 -42.17
C SER A 758 6.93 22.39 -41.20
N ILE A 759 6.67 22.50 -39.90
CA ILE A 759 7.61 22.21 -38.82
C ILE A 759 7.49 20.76 -38.36
N THR A 760 8.61 20.05 -38.29
CA THR A 760 8.72 18.72 -37.66
C THR A 760 9.80 18.71 -36.59
N ALA A 761 9.64 17.84 -35.60
CA ALA A 761 10.67 17.52 -34.61
C ALA A 761 11.08 16.06 -34.73
N GLN A 762 12.37 15.80 -34.83
CA GLN A 762 12.95 14.46 -34.87
C GLN A 762 13.72 14.21 -33.58
N TYR A 763 13.31 13.18 -32.84
CA TYR A 763 14.06 12.65 -31.72
C TYR A 763 15.15 11.69 -32.25
N GLY A 764 16.41 11.97 -31.95
CA GLY A 764 17.57 11.24 -32.47
C GLY A 764 17.76 9.83 -31.91
N GLY A 765 16.93 9.39 -30.95
CA GLY A 765 17.18 8.18 -30.16
C GLY A 765 18.32 8.37 -29.15
N ASP A 766 18.52 7.36 -28.31
CA ASP A 766 19.65 7.26 -27.38
C ASP A 766 20.12 5.81 -27.27
N GLN A 767 20.75 5.41 -26.15
CA GLN A 767 21.14 4.01 -25.92
C GLN A 767 19.93 3.07 -25.86
N ASN A 768 18.86 3.49 -25.18
CA ASN A 768 17.73 2.67 -24.78
C ASN A 768 16.49 2.85 -25.69
N TYR A 769 16.39 3.95 -26.42
CA TYR A 769 15.22 4.33 -27.21
C TYR A 769 15.50 4.52 -28.70
N SER A 770 14.52 4.14 -29.52
CA SER A 770 14.54 4.29 -30.96
C SER A 770 14.22 5.73 -31.41
N VAL A 771 14.75 6.10 -32.58
CA VAL A 771 14.42 7.34 -33.31
C VAL A 771 12.91 7.44 -33.55
N SER A 772 12.34 8.65 -33.42
CA SER A 772 11.00 8.94 -33.94
C SER A 772 10.90 10.38 -34.45
N THR A 773 9.81 10.71 -35.13
CA THR A 773 9.59 12.02 -35.74
C THR A 773 8.12 12.41 -35.59
N SER A 774 7.88 13.67 -35.27
CA SER A 774 6.52 14.18 -35.10
C SER A 774 5.75 14.24 -36.40
N ALA A 775 4.42 14.25 -36.30
CA ALA A 775 3.59 14.85 -37.34
C ALA A 775 4.02 16.32 -37.56
N ALA A 776 3.86 16.81 -38.79
CA ALA A 776 4.16 18.20 -39.11
C ALA A 776 3.09 19.13 -38.55
N ILE A 777 3.50 20.28 -38.00
CA ILE A 777 2.61 21.38 -37.63
C ILE A 777 2.88 22.58 -38.53
N THR A 778 1.87 23.42 -38.78
CA THR A 778 2.05 24.64 -39.58
C THR A 778 2.20 25.85 -38.66
N VAL A 779 3.27 26.62 -38.86
CA VAL A 779 3.43 27.97 -38.28
C VAL A 779 3.42 28.96 -39.44
N THR A 780 2.58 30.00 -39.35
CA THR A 780 2.48 31.03 -40.39
C THR A 780 3.19 32.30 -39.97
N VAL A 781 4.25 32.69 -40.68
CA VAL A 781 4.92 33.97 -40.49
C VAL A 781 4.31 35.01 -41.42
N GLN A 782 3.65 36.01 -40.85
CA GLN A 782 3.06 37.12 -41.59
C GLN A 782 4.13 38.18 -41.88
N PRO A 783 4.34 38.58 -43.15
CA PRO A 783 5.23 39.68 -43.49
C PRO A 783 4.68 41.01 -42.95
N ASP A 784 5.55 41.94 -42.59
CA ASP A 784 5.19 43.25 -42.01
C ASP A 784 5.56 44.41 -42.98
N PHE A 785 5.31 45.66 -42.59
CA PHE A 785 5.72 46.86 -43.33
C PHE A 785 6.30 47.92 -42.41
N ALA A 786 7.36 48.61 -42.85
CA ALA A 786 7.84 49.81 -42.18
C ALA A 786 7.07 51.05 -42.68
N PHE A 787 6.81 52.01 -41.78
CA PHE A 787 6.11 53.25 -42.08
C PHE A 787 6.94 54.44 -41.60
N SER A 788 7.21 55.42 -42.48
CA SER A 788 8.03 56.59 -42.15
C SER A 788 7.54 57.86 -42.85
N GLY A 789 7.86 59.02 -42.29
CA GLY A 789 7.59 60.33 -42.88
C GLY A 789 8.87 60.99 -43.40
N SER A 790 8.78 61.72 -44.51
CA SER A 790 9.94 62.37 -45.15
C SER A 790 10.55 63.54 -44.37
N ALA A 791 9.88 64.03 -43.32
CA ALA A 791 10.33 65.12 -42.47
C ALA A 791 9.67 65.02 -41.07
N PRO A 792 10.35 65.47 -39.99
CA PRO A 792 9.79 65.47 -38.64
C PRO A 792 8.80 66.62 -38.37
N SER A 793 8.70 67.59 -39.27
CA SER A 793 7.77 68.71 -39.15
C SER A 793 7.37 69.28 -40.52
N ILE A 794 6.20 69.92 -40.58
CA ILE A 794 5.72 70.70 -41.72
C ILE A 794 5.16 72.03 -41.21
N SER A 795 5.33 73.10 -41.99
CA SER A 795 4.82 74.44 -41.65
C SER A 795 3.79 74.92 -42.68
N THR A 796 2.74 75.59 -42.24
CA THR A 796 1.70 76.21 -43.06
C THR A 796 1.19 77.49 -42.40
N SER A 797 0.63 78.43 -43.16
CA SER A 797 -0.20 79.50 -42.59
C SER A 797 -1.66 79.02 -42.40
N PRO A 798 -2.49 79.70 -41.59
CA PRO A 798 -3.95 79.57 -41.67
C PRO A 798 -4.44 79.79 -43.10
N GLY A 799 -5.28 78.89 -43.61
CA GLY A 799 -5.75 78.88 -45.00
C GLY A 799 -4.80 78.23 -46.01
N GLY A 800 -3.61 77.81 -45.58
CA GLY A 800 -2.63 77.09 -46.39
C GLY A 800 -2.77 75.58 -46.29
N SER A 801 -1.87 74.87 -46.99
CA SER A 801 -1.71 73.42 -46.87
C SER A 801 -0.24 73.03 -46.75
N GLY A 802 0.10 72.24 -45.73
CA GLY A 802 1.38 71.55 -45.62
C GLY A 802 1.29 70.16 -46.24
N THR A 803 2.39 69.67 -46.85
CA THR A 803 2.46 68.29 -47.36
C THR A 803 3.64 67.53 -46.77
N LEU A 804 3.44 66.23 -46.55
CA LEU A 804 4.44 65.28 -46.06
C LEU A 804 4.37 64.02 -46.93
N THR A 805 5.50 63.54 -47.42
CA THR A 805 5.53 62.23 -48.09
C THR A 805 5.65 61.16 -47.03
N LEU A 806 4.71 60.21 -47.03
CA LEU A 806 4.71 59.04 -46.17
C LEU A 806 5.15 57.84 -47.00
N THR A 807 6.17 57.13 -46.53
CA THR A 807 6.76 55.97 -47.19
C THR A 807 6.34 54.70 -46.47
N ILE A 808 5.80 53.76 -47.23
CA ILE A 808 5.51 52.39 -46.83
C ILE A 808 6.56 51.50 -47.48
N THR A 809 7.36 50.83 -46.67
CA THR A 809 8.29 49.79 -47.12
C THR A 809 7.77 48.45 -46.61
N GLY A 810 6.91 47.80 -47.39
CA GLY A 810 6.54 46.41 -47.18
C GLY A 810 7.78 45.52 -47.19
N GLN A 811 7.90 44.66 -46.18
CA GLN A 811 8.97 43.66 -46.10
C GLN A 811 8.72 42.56 -47.14
N THR A 812 9.72 41.73 -47.42
CA THR A 812 9.69 40.75 -48.52
C THR A 812 8.46 39.82 -48.42
N GLY A 813 7.54 39.94 -49.37
CA GLY A 813 6.28 39.17 -49.40
C GLY A 813 5.04 39.93 -48.90
N TYR A 814 5.19 41.12 -48.32
CA TYR A 814 4.04 41.97 -47.97
C TYR A 814 3.34 42.49 -49.23
N ASN A 815 2.10 42.02 -49.45
CA ASN A 815 1.28 42.36 -50.61
C ASN A 815 -0.11 42.92 -50.23
N SER A 816 -0.38 43.09 -48.94
CA SER A 816 -1.64 43.63 -48.44
C SER A 816 -1.80 45.13 -48.75
N THR A 817 -3.04 45.59 -48.81
CA THR A 817 -3.38 47.00 -49.03
C THR A 817 -3.49 47.74 -47.70
N ILE A 818 -2.66 48.76 -47.52
CA ILE A 818 -2.74 49.72 -46.44
C ILE A 818 -3.64 50.87 -46.89
N SER A 819 -4.68 51.16 -46.11
CA SER A 819 -5.69 52.18 -46.45
C SER A 819 -5.59 53.37 -45.53
N PHE A 820 -5.68 54.58 -46.10
CA PHE A 820 -5.63 55.85 -45.39
C PHE A 820 -6.96 56.60 -45.51
N THR A 821 -7.48 57.07 -44.39
CA THR A 821 -8.73 57.85 -44.32
C THR A 821 -8.52 59.11 -43.50
N SER A 822 -9.51 60.01 -43.41
CA SER A 822 -9.43 61.15 -42.50
C SER A 822 -9.29 60.76 -41.03
N ALA A 823 -9.66 59.53 -40.65
CA ALA A 823 -9.45 58.99 -39.30
C ALA A 823 -8.01 58.45 -39.07
N SER A 824 -7.20 58.32 -40.13
CA SER A 824 -5.79 57.94 -40.04
C SER A 824 -4.91 59.07 -39.45
N CYS A 825 -5.45 60.26 -39.22
CA CYS A 825 -4.73 61.38 -38.57
C CYS A 825 -5.38 61.71 -37.22
N ALA A 826 -4.55 61.78 -36.17
CA ALA A 826 -4.94 62.29 -34.85
C ALA A 826 -4.05 63.49 -34.45
N GLY A 827 -4.52 64.34 -33.54
CA GLY A 827 -3.77 65.51 -33.06
C GLY A 827 -3.83 66.76 -33.96
N LEU A 828 -4.68 66.76 -34.99
CA LEU A 828 -4.93 67.91 -35.85
C LEU A 828 -5.61 69.07 -35.10
N PRO A 829 -5.24 70.34 -35.33
CA PRO A 829 -5.94 71.49 -34.78
C PRO A 829 -7.36 71.64 -35.33
N ARG A 830 -8.23 72.37 -34.61
CA ARG A 830 -9.58 72.68 -35.06
C ARG A 830 -9.54 73.35 -36.44
N GLU A 831 -10.55 73.04 -37.25
CA GLU A 831 -10.71 73.55 -38.62
C GLU A 831 -9.56 73.21 -39.59
N SER A 832 -8.79 72.17 -39.28
CA SER A 832 -7.90 71.52 -40.25
C SER A 832 -8.42 70.15 -40.65
N LYS A 833 -8.01 69.68 -41.84
CA LYS A 833 -8.33 68.35 -42.36
C LYS A 833 -7.07 67.74 -42.97
N CYS A 834 -6.92 66.43 -42.86
CA CYS A 834 -5.93 65.71 -43.65
C CYS A 834 -6.58 64.93 -44.81
N GLY A 835 -5.83 64.80 -45.90
CA GLY A 835 -6.13 63.93 -47.04
C GLY A 835 -4.87 63.21 -47.50
N PHE A 836 -5.06 62.10 -48.21
CA PHE A 836 -3.99 61.21 -48.67
C PHE A 836 -4.14 60.95 -50.17
N ASN A 837 -3.04 61.03 -50.92
CA ASN A 837 -3.05 60.72 -52.35
C ASN A 837 -1.78 59.92 -52.74
N PRO A 838 -1.92 58.66 -53.21
CA PRO A 838 -3.17 57.88 -53.28
C PRO A 838 -3.75 57.56 -51.89
N PRO A 839 -5.07 57.31 -51.76
CA PRO A 839 -5.72 56.99 -50.49
C PRO A 839 -5.42 55.57 -49.96
N SER A 840 -4.67 54.76 -50.71
CA SER A 840 -4.20 53.44 -50.29
C SER A 840 -2.91 53.07 -51.02
N VAL A 841 -2.09 52.24 -50.38
CA VAL A 841 -0.83 51.70 -50.95
C VAL A 841 -0.85 50.18 -50.79
N ALA A 842 -0.62 49.43 -51.87
CA ALA A 842 -0.52 47.97 -51.84
C ALA A 842 0.95 47.55 -51.80
N GLY A 843 1.32 46.72 -50.82
CA GLY A 843 2.71 46.30 -50.64
C GLY A 843 3.62 47.45 -50.20
N SER A 844 4.44 47.97 -51.11
CA SER A 844 5.39 49.07 -50.89
C SER A 844 5.09 50.25 -51.81
N GLY A 845 5.25 51.47 -51.30
CA GLY A 845 5.01 52.69 -52.06
C GLY A 845 4.93 53.93 -51.17
N THR A 846 4.45 55.04 -51.73
CA THR A 846 4.32 56.31 -51.02
C THR A 846 2.92 56.89 -51.14
N THR A 847 2.47 57.61 -50.11
CA THR A 847 1.29 58.49 -50.18
C THR A 847 1.66 59.88 -49.72
N THR A 848 1.16 60.91 -50.40
CA THR A 848 1.33 62.30 -49.95
C THR A 848 0.20 62.62 -48.98
N LEU A 849 0.56 62.83 -47.71
CA LEU A 849 -0.31 63.47 -46.73
C LEU A 849 -0.36 64.96 -47.04
N THR A 850 -1.57 65.49 -47.19
CA THR A 850 -1.84 66.93 -47.26
C THR A 850 -2.66 67.32 -46.03
N VAL A 851 -2.14 68.24 -45.21
CA VAL A 851 -2.90 68.87 -44.14
C VAL A 851 -3.31 70.27 -44.58
N THR A 852 -4.61 70.48 -44.78
CA THR A 852 -5.20 71.76 -45.16
C THR A 852 -5.78 72.46 -43.93
N THR A 853 -5.49 73.74 -43.80
CA THR A 853 -5.99 74.62 -42.73
C THR A 853 -7.01 75.60 -43.28
N THR A 854 -7.91 76.10 -42.43
CA THR A 854 -8.94 77.08 -42.80
C THR A 854 -8.41 78.51 -42.66
N ALA A 855 -8.74 79.37 -43.62
CA ALA A 855 -8.30 80.76 -43.67
C ALA A 855 -9.15 81.65 -42.72
N PRO A 856 -8.62 82.79 -42.25
CA PRO A 856 -9.42 83.77 -41.54
C PRO A 856 -10.55 84.29 -42.43
N THR A 857 -11.79 84.38 -41.92
CA THR A 857 -12.93 84.92 -42.68
C THR A 857 -13.50 86.19 -42.04
N ALA A 858 -13.66 87.23 -42.86
CA ALA A 858 -14.32 88.48 -42.48
C ALA A 858 -15.82 88.38 -42.74
N ALA A 859 -16.64 88.84 -41.79
CA ALA A 859 -18.09 88.77 -41.90
C ALA A 859 -18.64 89.68 -43.00
N ALA A 860 -19.40 89.12 -43.95
CA ALA A 860 -20.13 89.84 -44.99
C ALA A 860 -21.56 89.28 -45.14
N LEU A 861 -22.50 90.16 -45.51
CA LEU A 861 -23.95 89.93 -45.43
C LEU A 861 -24.60 89.35 -46.69
N ASN A 862 -25.78 88.74 -46.48
CA ASN A 862 -26.91 88.55 -47.41
C ASN A 862 -26.74 87.62 -48.64
N GLY A 863 -27.77 86.81 -48.87
CA GLY A 863 -27.98 86.09 -50.14
C GLY A 863 -28.95 84.90 -50.00
N SER A 864 -30.19 85.05 -50.47
CA SER A 864 -31.27 84.07 -50.33
C SER A 864 -31.36 83.05 -51.48
N GLY A 865 -31.92 81.85 -51.19
CA GLY A 865 -32.21 80.77 -52.15
C GLY A 865 -31.51 79.45 -51.77
N TRP A 866 -32.10 78.25 -51.85
CA TRP A 866 -33.37 77.81 -52.47
C TRP A 866 -34.03 76.67 -51.64
N TRP A 867 -35.27 76.31 -52.01
CA TRP A 867 -36.04 75.18 -51.46
C TRP A 867 -35.94 73.92 -52.35
N ALA A 868 -36.55 72.81 -51.90
CA ALA A 868 -36.73 71.48 -52.53
C ALA A 868 -35.65 70.42 -52.12
N THR A 869 -35.92 69.45 -51.23
CA THR A 869 -36.74 68.19 -51.36
C THR A 869 -36.20 67.18 -52.39
N GLY A 870 -36.07 65.88 -52.11
CA GLY A 870 -36.45 65.09 -50.91
C GLY A 870 -36.35 63.57 -51.19
N ALA A 871 -37.15 62.76 -50.48
CA ALA A 871 -37.26 61.29 -50.55
C ALA A 871 -36.09 60.47 -49.97
N GLY A 872 -36.32 59.30 -49.36
CA GLY A 872 -37.59 58.63 -49.08
C GLY A 872 -37.44 57.43 -48.13
N PHE A 873 -38.51 57.12 -47.39
CA PHE A 873 -38.59 55.94 -46.50
C PHE A 873 -38.56 54.62 -47.29
N THR A 874 -37.88 53.59 -46.76
CA THR A 874 -38.34 52.19 -46.90
C THR A 874 -37.85 51.32 -45.72
N VAL A 875 -38.80 51.03 -44.82
CA VAL A 875 -39.13 49.70 -44.29
C VAL A 875 -37.98 48.69 -44.11
N ALA A 876 -37.51 48.57 -42.86
CA ALA A 876 -36.86 47.35 -42.36
C ALA A 876 -37.88 46.53 -41.55
N ALA A 877 -38.49 45.53 -42.18
CA ALA A 877 -39.31 44.51 -41.54
C ALA A 877 -38.82 43.14 -42.02
N VAL A 878 -39.05 42.07 -41.22
CA VAL A 878 -38.72 40.65 -41.55
C VAL A 878 -37.19 40.38 -41.49
N PHE A 879 -36.55 40.14 -40.34
CA PHE A 879 -36.79 39.02 -39.42
C PHE A 879 -36.20 39.24 -38.01
N LEU A 880 -37.08 39.32 -37.01
CA LEU A 880 -36.79 38.89 -35.63
C LEU A 880 -37.90 37.90 -35.22
N CYS A 881 -37.71 36.62 -35.58
CA CYS A 881 -38.53 35.51 -35.09
C CYS A 881 -37.62 34.32 -34.79
N GLY A 882 -36.95 34.37 -33.63
CA GLY A 882 -35.94 33.38 -33.24
C GLY A 882 -35.67 33.42 -31.73
N ILE A 883 -36.66 32.93 -30.96
CA ILE A 883 -36.65 32.61 -29.52
C ILE A 883 -37.13 33.72 -28.55
N PRO A 884 -37.96 33.40 -27.53
CA PRO A 884 -38.74 34.39 -26.79
C PRO A 884 -38.37 34.55 -25.29
N ARG A 885 -38.80 35.69 -24.75
CA ARG A 885 -39.35 35.89 -23.39
C ARG A 885 -39.03 34.83 -22.31
N LYS A 886 -37.94 35.09 -21.56
CA LYS A 886 -38.03 35.37 -20.10
C LYS A 886 -36.76 36.11 -19.63
N ARG A 887 -36.95 37.24 -18.93
CA ARG A 887 -35.94 38.01 -18.17
C ARG A 887 -34.86 38.81 -18.94
N ARG A 888 -35.27 39.92 -19.59
CA ARG A 888 -34.39 41.08 -19.90
C ARG A 888 -35.01 42.47 -19.59
N TRP A 889 -35.95 42.52 -18.63
CA TRP A 889 -36.61 43.75 -18.15
C TRP A 889 -35.72 44.65 -17.27
N SER A 890 -34.40 44.48 -17.30
CA SER A 890 -33.45 45.16 -16.40
C SER A 890 -32.27 45.83 -17.11
N ALA A 891 -32.29 45.95 -18.45
CA ALA A 891 -31.24 46.64 -19.23
C ALA A 891 -31.76 47.69 -20.23
N VAL A 892 -33.08 47.88 -20.33
CA VAL A 892 -33.70 48.92 -21.20
C VAL A 892 -33.93 50.24 -20.43
N ALA A 893 -33.80 50.23 -19.10
CA ALA A 893 -34.05 51.39 -18.23
C ALA A 893 -32.88 52.39 -18.14
N SER A 894 -31.65 52.02 -18.55
CA SER A 894 -30.45 52.84 -18.27
C SER A 894 -29.98 53.75 -19.42
N PHE A 895 -30.55 53.63 -20.63
CA PHE A 895 -30.11 54.45 -21.79
C PHE A 895 -31.08 55.57 -22.19
N ILE A 896 -32.30 55.59 -21.64
CA ILE A 896 -33.31 56.63 -21.91
C ILE A 896 -33.23 57.77 -20.88
N VAL A 897 -32.49 57.60 -19.77
CA VAL A 897 -32.44 58.55 -18.64
C VAL A 897 -31.29 59.57 -18.75
N THR A 898 -30.23 59.30 -19.50
CA THR A 898 -29.02 60.15 -19.54
C THR A 898 -29.07 61.27 -20.59
N ALA A 899 -30.11 61.32 -21.43
CA ALA A 899 -30.17 62.20 -22.61
C ALA A 899 -31.02 63.48 -22.44
N PHE A 900 -31.49 63.82 -21.23
CA PHE A 900 -32.56 64.84 -21.08
C PHE A 900 -32.43 65.84 -19.91
N LEU A 901 -31.27 65.97 -19.25
CA LEU A 901 -31.08 66.92 -18.14
C LEU A 901 -29.68 67.55 -18.14
N MET A 902 -29.59 68.80 -18.64
CA MET A 902 -28.66 69.87 -18.20
C MET A 902 -28.84 71.13 -19.09
N THR A 903 -29.79 72.01 -18.75
CA THR A 903 -29.89 73.37 -19.33
C THR A 903 -30.41 74.38 -18.31
N GLY A 904 -29.70 75.52 -18.16
CA GLY A 904 -30.07 76.69 -17.33
C GLY A 904 -29.50 76.66 -15.89
N VAL A 905 -29.30 77.74 -15.13
CA VAL A 905 -29.35 79.24 -15.28
C VAL A 905 -28.46 79.80 -14.13
N GLY A 906 -27.77 80.96 -14.13
CA GLY A 906 -27.55 82.09 -15.05
C GLY A 906 -27.08 83.34 -14.25
N CYS A 907 -26.99 84.54 -14.88
CA CYS A 907 -26.59 85.85 -14.27
C CYS A 907 -25.08 86.01 -13.94
N GLY A 908 -24.40 87.15 -14.14
CA GLY A 908 -24.76 88.42 -14.83
C GLY A 908 -23.65 89.50 -14.74
N GLY A 909 -23.67 90.49 -15.66
CA GLY A 909 -22.86 91.72 -15.66
C GLY A 909 -21.35 91.60 -16.01
N GLY A 910 -20.68 92.53 -16.70
CA GLY A 910 -21.17 93.72 -17.43
C GLY A 910 -20.06 94.77 -17.70
N GLY A 911 -19.67 94.97 -18.97
CA GLY A 911 -19.03 96.21 -19.47
C GLY A 911 -17.53 96.17 -19.84
N GLY A 912 -17.21 96.60 -21.08
CA GLY A 912 -15.88 97.14 -21.41
C GLY A 912 -15.27 96.78 -22.78
N GLY A 913 -15.36 97.70 -23.76
CA GLY A 913 -14.44 97.76 -24.91
C GLY A 913 -14.79 96.91 -26.14
N GLY A 914 -14.94 97.55 -27.30
CA GLY A 914 -15.30 96.88 -28.56
C GLY A 914 -14.10 96.64 -29.50
N GLY A 915 -14.28 95.69 -30.42
CA GLY A 915 -13.37 95.39 -31.53
C GLY A 915 -13.89 94.19 -32.32
N GLY A 916 -14.27 94.38 -33.58
CA GLY A 916 -14.83 93.31 -34.40
C GLY A 916 -13.79 92.25 -34.73
N GLY A 917 -14.07 90.98 -34.43
CA GLY A 917 -13.26 89.83 -34.80
C GLY A 917 -14.00 88.93 -35.78
N GLY A 918 -13.43 88.73 -36.97
CA GLY A 918 -13.79 87.59 -37.81
C GLY A 918 -13.25 86.29 -37.22
N ASP A 919 -13.70 85.17 -37.76
CA ASP A 919 -13.09 83.87 -37.46
C ASP A 919 -11.60 83.91 -37.91
N PRO A 920 -10.61 83.67 -37.02
CA PRO A 920 -9.20 83.67 -37.39
C PRO A 920 -8.79 82.46 -38.22
N GLY A 921 -9.67 81.49 -38.46
CA GLY A 921 -9.36 80.21 -39.10
C GLY A 921 -8.53 79.31 -38.18
N THR A 922 -7.85 78.31 -38.75
CA THR A 922 -7.09 77.33 -37.97
C THR A 922 -6.09 78.02 -37.03
N PRO A 923 -6.16 77.79 -35.71
CA PRO A 923 -5.33 78.49 -34.75
C PRO A 923 -3.83 78.29 -35.03
N ARG A 924 -3.07 79.38 -34.88
CA ARG A 924 -1.60 79.35 -34.90
C ARG A 924 -1.06 78.60 -33.69
N GLY A 925 -0.05 77.78 -33.91
CA GLY A 925 0.52 76.90 -32.88
C GLY A 925 1.34 75.76 -33.46
N SER A 926 1.92 74.97 -32.56
CA SER A 926 2.68 73.76 -32.89
C SER A 926 1.90 72.55 -32.39
N TYR A 927 1.55 71.63 -33.30
CA TYR A 927 0.65 70.50 -33.02
C TYR A 927 1.35 69.19 -33.38
N THR A 928 1.39 68.23 -32.44
CA THR A 928 1.87 66.88 -32.72
C THR A 928 0.78 66.10 -33.45
N VAL A 929 0.99 65.81 -34.72
CA VAL A 929 0.09 65.00 -35.55
C VAL A 929 0.62 63.57 -35.59
N VAL A 930 -0.25 62.61 -35.27
CA VAL A 930 0.01 61.18 -35.36
C VAL A 930 -0.71 60.66 -36.61
N VAL A 931 0.02 60.01 -37.50
CA VAL A 931 -0.55 59.29 -38.65
C VAL A 931 -0.49 57.80 -38.37
N THR A 932 -1.59 57.09 -38.62
CA THR A 932 -1.69 55.64 -38.48
C THR A 932 -1.89 54.99 -39.85
N ALA A 933 -0.96 54.10 -40.21
CA ALA A 933 -1.08 53.20 -41.36
C ALA A 933 -1.59 51.85 -40.87
N THR A 934 -2.67 51.33 -41.44
CA THR A 934 -3.25 50.03 -41.06
C THR A 934 -3.47 49.16 -42.29
N GLY A 935 -2.98 47.92 -42.24
CA GLY A 935 -3.11 46.92 -43.30
C GLY A 935 -3.37 45.54 -42.69
N GLY A 936 -4.60 45.05 -42.79
CA GLY A 936 -5.04 43.84 -42.08
C GLY A 936 -5.04 44.06 -40.56
N ALA A 937 -4.35 43.19 -39.83
CA ALA A 937 -4.19 43.29 -38.37
C ALA A 937 -2.95 44.12 -37.94
N LEU A 938 -2.11 44.56 -38.89
CA LEU A 938 -0.89 45.31 -38.63
C LEU A 938 -1.17 46.82 -38.66
N SER A 939 -0.60 47.55 -37.70
CA SER A 939 -0.79 49.00 -37.58
C SER A 939 0.47 49.69 -37.07
N HIS A 940 1.00 50.62 -37.87
CA HIS A 940 2.21 51.39 -37.56
C HIS A 940 1.91 52.89 -37.56
N THR A 941 2.64 53.67 -36.77
CA THR A 941 2.43 55.12 -36.64
C THR A 941 3.67 55.95 -36.95
N VAL A 942 3.43 57.16 -37.48
CA VAL A 942 4.45 58.19 -37.71
C VAL A 942 3.97 59.48 -37.08
N ASN A 943 4.83 60.11 -36.29
CA ASN A 943 4.55 61.37 -35.62
C ASN A 943 5.33 62.50 -36.31
N PHE A 944 4.69 63.64 -36.53
CA PHE A 944 5.36 64.86 -36.99
C PHE A 944 4.73 66.11 -36.37
N THR A 945 5.46 67.22 -36.37
CA THR A 945 4.98 68.50 -35.86
C THR A 945 4.41 69.36 -36.98
N LEU A 946 3.12 69.69 -36.89
CA LEU A 946 2.46 70.70 -37.72
C LEU A 946 2.61 72.08 -37.07
N ASN A 947 3.34 72.98 -37.71
CA ASN A 947 3.45 74.38 -37.28
C ASN A 947 2.51 75.25 -38.12
N VAL A 948 1.47 75.80 -37.50
CA VAL A 948 0.58 76.81 -38.10
C VAL A 948 1.12 78.19 -37.72
N GLN A 949 1.65 78.94 -38.68
CA GLN A 949 2.44 80.18 -38.48
C GLN A 949 1.75 81.46 -39.01
#